data_AF-A0A507BYW2-F1
#
_entry.id   AF-A0A507BYW2-F1
#
_cell.length_a   1.000
_cell.length_b   1.000
_cell.length_c   1.000
_cell.angle_alpha   90.00
_cell.angle_beta   90.00
_cell.angle_gamma   90.00
#
_symmetry.space_group_name_H-M   'P 1'
#
loop_
_entity.id
_entity.type
_entity.pdbx_description
1 polymer ?
#
loop_
_entity_poly.entity_id
_entity_poly.type
_entity_poly.pdbx_seq_one_letter_code
_entity_poly.pdbx_strand_id
1 'polypeptide(L)'
;MPPKKKARADDPIVVDPSDDAEILEEAPALFHGLGFHITSSVDANKELKDQITEAGGKVFASVTQKTNYLVLTPDDLAAPLKAQIKKAHERTDVKLVNSGFITDSIKEGKLLDPNDFTVTADAQTTSATADASSSAPPDVKGKGRKRKAEAQPEPEEEEESQPKLVKHIKKGKAVVDAEVPNAANYHVYEGNGIVYDVMLNQTEISKNNNKFYVIQVLKSDSANEYVTFTRWGRVGYTGQQALDKCGANVQAAIASFEKKFRDKTRNDWGDRDNFEKVAGKYHLIQRDFGDEDEEDEDAATGSGAAAAPSLPPPPTTLEKPVYDLMSLIFDTEMFNKQMAEIGYDAKKMPLGKLTKGMIRQGYDVLQELSEEINKKKPNANTLQQLSSTFYTVIPHEFGFSVPPVIRTPQDLKKKLEMVEALGDIQIATTILKSHAGEITANPMDLNYSSLETTIKAVDISSDTFKLVVNYVKNTHGATHSGYALDVADVFEVTKPMEKERFKDLHNKQLLWHGSRLTNWAGILSQSLRIAPPEAPSTGYMFGKGCYFADCVSKSANYCFTSPQNNTGLLLLCEVGLGDELELFDADYHADRKLGKAKHSTKGVGRVHPDPSAAVVLPDGVKVPCGKAIENKSHPDERMALQYNEFIVYDVAQVKMRKAISNGRKELNINL
;
A
#
# COMPACT_ATOMS: atom_id res chain seq x y z
N MET A 1 71.00 -16.06 25.78
CA MET A 1 71.17 -14.76 26.47
C MET A 1 70.48 -13.66 25.64
N PRO A 2 69.88 -12.65 26.30
CA PRO A 2 68.85 -11.74 25.78
C PRO A 2 69.44 -10.33 25.45
N PRO A 3 68.67 -9.23 25.26
CA PRO A 3 67.80 -8.57 26.27
C PRO A 3 66.36 -8.27 25.75
N LYS A 4 65.24 -8.29 26.50
CA LYS A 4 64.76 -7.80 27.82
C LYS A 4 64.30 -6.32 27.89
N LYS A 5 63.04 -6.16 28.36
CA LYS A 5 62.32 -5.03 29.03
C LYS A 5 61.38 -4.20 28.14
N LYS A 6 60.16 -3.83 28.53
CA LYS A 6 59.45 -3.87 29.83
C LYS A 6 57.93 -3.67 29.60
N ALA A 7 57.10 -4.33 30.39
CA ALA A 7 55.68 -4.04 30.58
C ALA A 7 55.48 -2.85 31.54
N ARG A 8 54.39 -2.10 31.35
CA ARG A 8 53.73 -1.31 32.40
C ARG A 8 52.25 -1.70 32.41
N ALA A 9 51.78 -2.08 33.59
CA ALA A 9 50.38 -2.24 33.94
C ALA A 9 49.82 -0.85 34.27
N ASP A 10 48.61 -0.56 33.80
CA ASP A 10 47.80 0.54 34.29
C ASP A 10 46.64 -0.05 35.11
N ASP A 11 46.47 0.51 36.30
CA ASP A 11 45.48 0.17 37.33
C ASP A 11 44.03 0.43 36.86
N PRO A 12 43.03 -0.25 37.45
CA PRO A 12 41.63 -0.03 37.13
C PRO A 12 41.14 1.32 37.68
N ILE A 13 40.58 2.15 36.80
CA ILE A 13 39.86 3.37 37.17
C ILE A 13 38.59 2.96 37.91
N VAL A 14 38.54 3.29 39.20
CA VAL A 14 37.33 3.32 40.02
C VAL A 14 36.55 4.57 39.61
N VAL A 15 35.33 4.39 39.10
CA VAL A 15 34.38 5.49 38.89
C VAL A 15 33.36 5.46 40.03
N ASP A 16 33.40 6.52 40.83
CA ASP A 16 32.46 6.83 41.90
C ASP A 16 31.11 7.29 41.31
N PRO A 17 29.96 6.73 41.72
CA PRO A 17 28.65 7.14 41.21
C PRO A 17 28.05 8.23 42.10
N SER A 18 28.42 9.48 41.85
CA SER A 18 27.66 10.64 42.32
C SER A 18 28.00 11.88 41.50
N ASP A 19 27.25 12.09 40.42
CA ASP A 19 27.07 13.39 39.80
C ASP A 19 25.71 13.36 39.06
N ASP A 20 24.66 13.56 39.85
CA ASP A 20 23.33 13.94 39.35
C ASP A 20 23.43 15.36 38.79
N ALA A 21 23.75 15.47 37.50
CA ALA A 21 23.54 16.69 36.75
C ALA A 21 22.04 16.80 36.43
N GLU A 22 21.33 17.65 37.18
CA GLU A 22 20.00 18.16 36.82
C GLU A 22 20.04 18.66 35.37
N ILE A 23 19.41 17.91 34.46
CA ILE A 23 19.03 18.40 33.13
C ILE A 23 17.88 19.38 33.37
N LEU A 24 18.21 20.66 33.46
CA LEU A 24 17.23 21.73 33.34
C LEU A 24 16.63 21.63 31.93
N GLU A 25 15.41 21.10 31.83
CA GLU A 25 14.63 21.15 30.59
C GLU A 25 14.48 22.62 30.16
N GLU A 26 15.11 22.98 29.05
CA GLU A 26 14.86 24.26 28.39
C GLU A 26 13.37 24.33 28.04
N ALA A 27 12.69 25.40 28.50
CA ALA A 27 11.30 25.65 28.15
C ALA A 27 11.13 25.59 26.62
N PRO A 28 10.08 24.92 26.11
CA PRO A 28 9.92 24.74 24.67
C PRO A 28 9.88 26.11 23.98
N ALA A 29 10.64 26.24 22.89
CA ALA A 29 10.70 27.45 22.10
C ALA A 29 9.29 27.92 21.69
N LEU A 30 9.10 29.23 21.60
CA LEU A 30 7.79 29.88 21.44
C LEU A 30 6.90 29.28 20.32
N PHE A 31 7.49 28.88 19.20
CA PHE A 31 6.78 28.28 18.07
C PHE A 31 7.08 26.79 17.87
N HIS A 32 7.58 26.10 18.92
CA HIS A 32 7.90 24.68 18.85
C HIS A 32 6.70 23.85 18.38
N GLY A 33 6.90 23.06 17.32
CA GLY A 33 5.86 22.21 16.73
C GLY A 33 4.87 22.94 15.81
N LEU A 34 4.99 24.26 15.63
CA LEU A 34 4.09 25.05 14.78
C LEU A 34 4.67 25.23 13.37
N GLY A 35 3.81 25.04 12.36
CA GLY A 35 4.13 25.21 10.95
C GLY A 35 3.52 26.46 10.33
N PHE A 36 4.33 27.20 9.57
CA PHE A 36 3.94 28.44 8.92
C PHE A 36 4.11 28.35 7.41
N HIS A 37 3.20 28.96 6.66
CA HIS A 37 3.42 29.30 5.27
C HIS A 37 3.21 30.81 5.10
N ILE A 38 4.10 31.47 4.37
CA ILE A 38 4.08 32.93 4.18
C ILE A 38 3.82 33.20 2.70
N THR A 39 2.81 34.02 2.39
CA THR A 39 2.51 34.39 1.01
C THR A 39 3.61 35.30 0.44
N SER A 40 3.79 35.28 -0.88
CA SER A 40 4.84 36.05 -1.55
C SER A 40 4.76 37.58 -1.36
N SER A 41 3.59 38.11 -1.05
CA SER A 41 3.32 39.52 -0.70
C SER A 41 3.84 39.89 0.69
N VAL A 42 3.92 38.92 1.61
CA VAL A 42 4.55 39.06 2.93
C VAL A 42 6.04 38.65 2.86
N ASP A 43 6.40 37.74 1.95
CA ASP A 43 7.75 37.20 1.71
C ASP A 43 8.78 38.21 1.17
N ALA A 44 8.41 39.49 1.03
CA ALA A 44 9.37 40.57 0.79
C ALA A 44 10.33 40.77 1.98
N ASN A 45 10.02 40.20 3.16
CA ASN A 45 10.79 40.34 4.38
C ASN A 45 11.50 39.03 4.76
N LYS A 46 12.73 38.84 4.28
CA LYS A 46 13.59 37.69 4.62
C LYS A 46 13.72 37.48 6.14
N GLU A 47 13.63 38.57 6.89
CA GLU A 47 13.68 38.65 8.35
C GLU A 47 12.56 37.87 9.07
N LEU A 48 11.36 37.76 8.48
CA LEU A 48 10.22 37.08 9.12
C LEU A 48 10.40 35.55 9.18
N LYS A 49 11.03 34.98 8.13
CA LYS A 49 11.34 33.54 8.08
C LYS A 49 12.39 33.15 9.12
N ASP A 50 13.39 34.01 9.29
CA ASP A 50 14.45 33.83 10.27
C ASP A 50 13.87 33.93 11.68
N GLN A 51 13.02 34.93 11.96
CA GLN A 51 12.30 35.09 13.24
C GLN A 51 11.46 33.85 13.63
N ILE A 52 10.71 33.27 12.69
CA ILE A 52 9.92 32.04 12.97
C ILE A 52 10.84 30.87 13.30
N THR A 53 11.93 30.72 12.55
CA THR A 53 12.85 29.58 12.70
C THR A 53 13.65 29.69 14.00
N GLU A 54 14.11 30.89 14.36
CA GLU A 54 14.81 31.18 15.61
C GLU A 54 13.90 31.00 16.83
N ALA A 55 12.61 31.32 16.71
CA ALA A 55 11.59 31.02 17.72
C ALA A 55 11.12 29.55 17.73
N GLY A 56 11.74 28.66 16.95
CA GLY A 56 11.52 27.20 16.96
C GLY A 56 10.39 26.67 16.05
N GLY A 57 9.82 27.53 15.21
CA GLY A 57 8.79 27.17 14.23
C GLY A 57 9.36 26.71 12.89
N LYS A 58 8.51 26.10 12.05
CA LYS A 58 8.94 25.63 10.72
C LYS A 58 8.20 26.34 9.59
N VAL A 59 8.95 26.95 8.67
CA VAL A 59 8.38 27.59 7.46
C VAL A 59 8.36 26.59 6.29
N PHE A 60 7.20 26.43 5.66
CA PHE A 60 7.00 25.58 4.49
C PHE A 60 6.87 26.40 3.20
N ALA A 61 7.38 25.85 2.09
CA ALA A 61 7.31 26.47 0.76
C ALA A 61 5.87 26.53 0.19
N SER A 62 4.94 25.74 0.73
CA SER A 62 3.52 25.74 0.38
C SER A 62 2.67 25.38 1.60
N VAL A 63 1.35 25.54 1.52
CA VAL A 63 0.41 24.99 2.52
C VAL A 63 0.48 23.45 2.48
N THR A 64 0.88 22.82 3.58
CA THR A 64 0.98 21.36 3.75
C THR A 64 0.15 20.89 4.94
N GLN A 65 -0.03 19.59 5.15
CA GLN A 65 -0.74 19.05 6.33
C GLN A 65 -0.18 19.57 7.67
N LYS A 66 1.12 19.91 7.73
CA LYS A 66 1.78 20.43 8.93
C LYS A 66 1.73 21.96 9.06
N THR A 67 1.05 22.67 8.17
CA THR A 67 0.86 24.12 8.26
C THR A 67 -0.29 24.42 9.23
N ASN A 68 -0.01 25.21 10.27
CA ASN A 68 -1.00 25.70 11.24
C ASN A 68 -1.42 27.14 10.93
N TYR A 69 -0.50 27.97 10.43
CA TYR A 69 -0.74 29.38 10.14
C TYR A 69 -0.34 29.72 8.69
N LEU A 70 -1.25 30.38 7.98
CA LEU A 70 -0.98 31.06 6.72
C LEU A 70 -0.83 32.55 7.01
N VAL A 71 0.34 33.12 6.72
CA VAL A 71 0.64 34.54 6.92
C VAL A 71 0.45 35.28 5.60
N LEU A 72 -0.45 36.25 5.58
CA LEU A 72 -0.87 36.96 4.36
C LEU A 72 -1.17 38.44 4.60
N THR A 73 -1.32 39.19 3.51
CA THR A 73 -1.88 40.56 3.55
C THR A 73 -3.35 40.56 3.12
N PRO A 74 -4.14 41.60 3.44
CA PRO A 74 -5.51 41.73 2.95
C PRO A 74 -5.63 41.65 1.42
N ASP A 75 -4.63 42.18 0.70
CA ASP A 75 -4.58 42.14 -0.77
C ASP A 75 -4.53 40.72 -1.35
N ASP A 76 -4.04 39.75 -0.58
CA ASP A 76 -4.03 38.35 -0.99
C ASP A 76 -5.43 37.72 -1.03
N LEU A 77 -6.40 38.31 -0.33
CA LEU A 77 -7.79 37.84 -0.28
C LEU A 77 -8.66 38.40 -1.42
N ALA A 78 -8.10 39.25 -2.29
CA ALA A 78 -8.81 39.75 -3.46
C ALA A 78 -9.08 38.61 -4.48
N ALA A 79 -10.28 38.58 -5.05
CA ALA A 79 -10.63 37.60 -6.07
C ALA A 79 -9.94 37.92 -7.42
N PRO A 80 -9.41 36.91 -8.15
CA PRO A 80 -9.43 35.48 -7.82
C PRO A 80 -8.37 35.10 -6.77
N LEU A 81 -8.78 34.33 -5.76
CA LEU A 81 -7.89 33.86 -4.70
C LEU A 81 -6.76 33.00 -5.27
N LYS A 82 -5.52 33.27 -4.83
CA LYS A 82 -4.34 32.45 -5.15
C LYS A 82 -4.55 31.01 -4.66
N ALA A 83 -4.04 30.02 -5.40
CA ALA A 83 -4.26 28.59 -5.12
C ALA A 83 -3.90 28.16 -3.69
N GLN A 84 -2.85 28.76 -3.10
CA GLN A 84 -2.43 28.50 -1.71
C GLN A 84 -3.46 28.97 -0.67
N ILE A 85 -4.22 30.03 -0.96
CA ILE A 85 -5.23 30.60 -0.06
C ILE A 85 -6.53 29.81 -0.16
N LYS A 86 -6.87 29.32 -1.37
CA LYS A 86 -7.98 28.36 -1.57
C LYS A 86 -7.74 27.07 -0.77
N LYS A 87 -6.55 26.48 -0.87
CA LYS A 87 -6.15 25.29 -0.09
C LYS A 87 -6.20 25.51 1.43
N ALA A 88 -5.92 26.72 1.90
CA ALA A 88 -6.05 27.06 3.31
C ALA A 88 -7.51 27.29 3.74
N HIS A 89 -8.36 27.90 2.89
CA HIS A 89 -9.80 28.09 3.18
C HIS A 89 -10.58 26.77 3.25
N GLU A 90 -10.16 25.75 2.49
CA GLU A 90 -10.74 24.40 2.54
C GLU A 90 -10.39 23.64 3.83
N ARG A 91 -9.54 24.22 4.69
CA ARG A 91 -9.04 23.62 5.93
C ARG A 91 -9.42 24.45 7.15
N THR A 92 -10.21 23.86 8.05
CA THR A 92 -10.64 24.51 9.29
C THR A 92 -9.53 24.61 10.35
N ASP A 93 -8.44 23.86 10.17
CA ASP A 93 -7.30 23.78 11.07
C ASP A 93 -6.14 24.76 10.74
N VAL A 94 -6.25 25.52 9.64
CA VAL A 94 -5.28 26.55 9.26
C VAL A 94 -5.83 27.94 9.57
N LYS A 95 -5.09 28.75 10.33
CA LYS A 95 -5.47 30.14 10.65
C LYS A 95 -4.81 31.14 9.69
N LEU A 96 -5.59 32.09 9.21
CA LEU A 96 -5.18 33.13 8.26
C LEU A 96 -4.85 34.40 9.03
N VAL A 97 -3.57 34.70 9.22
CA VAL A 97 -3.09 35.78 10.09
C VAL A 97 -2.20 36.77 9.35
N ASN A 98 -2.10 38.01 9.83
CA ASN A 98 -1.11 38.98 9.33
C ASN A 98 0.27 38.79 10.00
N SER A 99 1.30 39.48 9.50
CA SER A 99 2.68 39.36 10.03
C SER A 99 2.83 39.82 11.48
N GLY A 100 1.90 40.64 11.99
CA GLY A 100 1.87 41.10 13.39
C GLY A 100 1.76 39.96 14.39
N PHE A 101 1.07 38.86 14.01
CA PHE A 101 0.97 37.67 14.85
C PHE A 101 2.34 37.12 15.26
N ILE A 102 3.28 37.13 14.33
CA ILE A 102 4.64 36.61 14.53
C ILE A 102 5.47 37.63 15.32
N THR A 103 5.49 38.88 14.88
CA THR A 103 6.34 39.91 15.50
C THR A 103 5.93 40.19 16.93
N ASP A 104 4.62 40.22 17.21
CA ASP A 104 4.10 40.58 18.52
C ASP A 104 4.17 39.41 19.49
N SER A 105 3.99 38.17 19.01
CA SER A 105 4.21 36.97 19.82
C SER A 105 5.67 36.82 20.25
N ILE A 106 6.63 37.12 19.35
CA ILE A 106 8.06 37.11 19.68
C ILE A 106 8.38 38.22 20.68
N LYS A 107 7.85 39.43 20.46
CA LYS A 107 8.08 40.59 21.34
C LYS A 107 7.52 40.38 22.75
N GLU A 108 6.36 39.74 22.88
CA GLU A 108 5.74 39.42 24.17
C GLU A 108 6.26 38.12 24.80
N GLY A 109 7.05 37.34 24.08
CA GLY A 109 7.60 36.06 24.55
C GLY A 109 6.54 34.98 24.79
N LYS A 110 5.34 35.12 24.22
CA LYS A 110 4.22 34.17 24.34
C LYS A 110 3.40 34.14 23.05
N LEU A 111 2.77 33.01 22.75
CA LEU A 111 1.93 32.86 21.57
C LEU A 111 0.64 33.64 21.78
N LEU A 112 0.42 34.70 20.99
CA LEU A 112 -0.80 35.51 21.06
C LEU A 112 -2.00 34.76 20.46
N ASP A 113 -3.22 35.25 20.68
CA ASP A 113 -4.41 34.63 20.09
C ASP A 113 -4.43 34.94 18.58
N PRO A 114 -4.40 33.93 17.68
CA PRO A 114 -4.40 34.17 16.25
C PRO A 114 -5.67 34.87 15.74
N ASN A 115 -6.78 34.83 16.50
CA ASN A 115 -8.01 35.49 16.09
C ASN A 115 -7.84 37.03 16.06
N ASP A 116 -7.00 37.59 16.94
CA ASP A 116 -6.71 39.03 17.00
C ASP A 116 -5.93 39.53 15.78
N PHE A 117 -5.34 38.61 15.01
CA PHE A 117 -4.52 38.91 13.83
C PHE A 117 -5.15 38.39 12.53
N THR A 118 -6.42 37.97 12.58
CA THR A 118 -7.12 37.39 11.43
C THR A 118 -7.23 38.40 10.29
N VAL A 119 -6.89 37.96 9.08
CA VAL A 119 -7.04 38.79 7.87
C VAL A 119 -8.37 38.46 7.20
N THR A 120 -9.21 39.47 6.99
CA THR A 120 -10.46 39.38 6.22
C THR A 120 -10.41 40.30 5.00
N ALA A 121 -11.17 39.99 3.96
CA ALA A 121 -11.15 40.72 2.68
C ALA A 121 -11.55 42.21 2.80
N ASP A 122 -12.20 42.59 3.90
CA ASP A 122 -12.65 43.97 4.19
C ASP A 122 -11.67 44.76 5.09
N ALA A 123 -10.58 44.15 5.54
CA ALA A 123 -9.65 44.77 6.49
C ALA A 123 -8.53 45.55 5.77
N GLN A 124 -8.75 46.83 5.44
CA GLN A 124 -7.63 47.76 5.24
C GLN A 124 -6.90 47.96 6.58
N THR A 125 -5.59 47.75 6.55
CA THR A 125 -4.62 47.94 7.65
C THR A 125 -4.99 49.06 8.63
N THR A 126 -5.29 48.70 9.89
CA THR A 126 -5.18 49.61 11.03
C THR A 126 -3.98 49.19 11.87
N SER A 127 -2.83 49.78 11.57
CA SER A 127 -1.78 50.00 12.56
C SER A 127 -2.34 50.97 13.61
N ALA A 128 -2.72 50.46 14.78
CA ALA A 128 -3.05 51.29 15.91
C ALA A 128 -1.77 51.63 16.69
N THR A 129 -1.12 52.74 16.33
CA THR A 129 -0.42 53.56 17.32
C THR A 129 -1.37 54.68 17.71
N ALA A 130 -1.71 54.74 19.00
CA ALA A 130 -2.46 55.83 19.58
C ALA A 130 -1.74 57.17 19.39
N ASP A 131 -2.44 58.21 18.92
CA ASP A 131 -2.39 59.50 19.58
C ASP A 131 -3.57 60.42 19.18
N ALA A 132 -3.90 61.32 20.09
CA ALA A 132 -5.16 62.06 20.17
C ALA A 132 -5.24 63.36 19.34
N SER A 133 -6.49 63.83 19.19
CA SER A 133 -6.94 65.24 19.10
C SER A 133 -7.09 65.94 17.72
N SER A 134 -8.37 66.23 17.43
CA SER A 134 -9.00 67.51 17.03
C SER A 134 -9.00 68.06 15.58
N SER A 135 -10.24 68.34 15.14
CA SER A 135 -10.75 69.39 14.24
C SER A 135 -10.46 69.42 12.71
N ALA A 136 -11.51 69.11 11.93
CA ALA A 136 -12.13 69.88 10.81
C ALA A 136 -11.33 70.31 9.54
N PRO A 137 -12.03 70.53 8.38
CA PRO A 137 -11.57 70.37 6.96
C PRO A 137 -11.07 71.72 6.33
N PRO A 138 -10.73 71.91 5.00
CA PRO A 138 -11.21 71.20 3.79
C PRO A 138 -10.30 71.12 2.51
N ASP A 139 -10.87 70.49 1.46
CA ASP A 139 -10.98 70.97 0.07
C ASP A 139 -10.13 70.42 -1.13
N VAL A 140 -10.89 70.10 -2.20
CA VAL A 140 -10.69 70.38 -3.65
C VAL A 140 -10.02 69.36 -4.61
N LYS A 141 -10.88 68.84 -5.52
CA LYS A 141 -10.77 68.54 -6.98
C LYS A 141 -9.65 67.58 -7.46
N GLY A 142 -9.87 66.64 -8.39
CA GLY A 142 -11.00 66.33 -9.25
C GLY A 142 -10.57 65.59 -10.52
N LYS A 143 -11.58 65.09 -11.26
CA LYS A 143 -11.62 64.65 -12.66
C LYS A 143 -10.98 63.29 -13.02
N GLY A 144 -11.84 62.38 -13.48
CA GLY A 144 -11.45 61.10 -14.08
C GLY A 144 -11.58 61.05 -15.60
N ARG A 145 -11.53 59.82 -16.14
CA ARG A 145 -12.16 59.43 -17.42
C ARG A 145 -12.17 57.90 -17.58
N LYS A 146 -13.33 57.39 -18.05
CA LYS A 146 -13.64 56.00 -18.42
C LYS A 146 -13.57 55.81 -19.95
N ARG A 147 -13.40 54.54 -20.38
CA ARG A 147 -13.83 53.82 -21.63
C ARG A 147 -12.66 53.25 -22.46
N LYS A 148 -12.53 51.91 -22.54
CA LYS A 148 -13.08 50.93 -23.53
C LYS A 148 -12.40 51.08 -24.91
N ALA A 149 -12.02 50.07 -25.70
CA ALA A 149 -12.03 48.59 -25.69
C ALA A 149 -11.20 48.10 -26.92
N GLU A 150 -11.09 46.77 -27.11
CA GLU A 150 -10.55 45.98 -28.25
C GLU A 150 -9.06 45.60 -28.18
N ALA A 151 -8.58 44.41 -28.57
CA ALA A 151 -9.01 43.00 -28.56
C ALA A 151 -7.81 42.16 -29.10
N GLN A 152 -7.72 40.88 -28.68
CA GLN A 152 -6.89 39.74 -29.18
C GLN A 152 -5.47 39.54 -28.59
N PRO A 153 -4.93 38.30 -28.58
CA PRO A 153 -5.50 36.99 -28.20
C PRO A 153 -4.68 36.29 -27.08
N GLU A 154 -5.28 35.32 -26.40
CA GLU A 154 -4.63 34.46 -25.39
C GLU A 154 -3.57 33.52 -25.98
N PRO A 155 -2.54 33.19 -25.18
CA PRO A 155 -2.01 31.83 -25.11
C PRO A 155 -2.17 31.25 -23.70
N GLU A 156 -2.86 30.11 -23.64
CA GLU A 156 -3.04 29.24 -22.48
C GLU A 156 -1.77 28.39 -22.22
N GLU A 157 -1.27 28.39 -20.98
CA GLU A 157 -0.43 27.35 -20.32
C GLU A 157 -0.59 27.54 -18.80
N GLU A 158 -0.57 26.59 -17.87
CA GLU A 158 -0.65 25.12 -17.80
C GLU A 158 -0.94 24.85 -16.29
N GLU A 159 -1.94 24.01 -15.93
CA GLU A 159 -2.28 23.67 -14.53
C GLU A 159 -1.64 22.35 -14.07
N GLU A 160 -0.92 22.40 -12.93
CA GLU A 160 -0.43 21.25 -12.18
C GLU A 160 -1.51 20.78 -11.16
N SER A 161 -2.03 19.56 -11.34
CA SER A 161 -3.21 19.03 -10.62
C SER A 161 -2.87 18.02 -9.52
N GLN A 162 -3.60 18.13 -8.39
CA GLN A 162 -3.71 17.12 -7.34
C GLN A 162 -4.40 15.83 -7.87
N PRO A 163 -4.28 14.65 -7.20
CA PRO A 163 -4.81 13.41 -7.75
C PRO A 163 -6.34 13.44 -7.68
N LYS A 164 -6.96 13.88 -8.76
CA LYS A 164 -8.32 13.50 -9.11
C LYS A 164 -8.30 11.98 -9.33
N LEU A 165 -9.31 11.27 -8.84
CA LEU A 165 -9.61 9.93 -9.36
C LEU A 165 -9.64 10.05 -10.88
N VAL A 166 -8.69 9.39 -11.53
CA VAL A 166 -8.54 9.44 -12.99
C VAL A 166 -9.73 8.68 -13.54
N LYS A 167 -10.73 9.41 -14.05
CA LYS A 167 -11.90 8.82 -14.70
C LYS A 167 -11.42 8.02 -15.91
N HIS A 168 -11.36 6.71 -15.76
CA HIS A 168 -11.03 5.79 -16.83
C HIS A 168 -12.24 5.68 -17.76
N ILE A 169 -12.10 6.13 -19.00
CA ILE A 169 -13.19 6.07 -19.98
C ILE A 169 -13.09 4.73 -20.69
N LYS A 170 -13.93 3.78 -20.26
CA LYS A 170 -14.12 2.50 -20.93
C LYS A 170 -15.27 2.64 -21.92
N LYS A 171 -14.94 2.68 -23.20
CA LYS A 171 -15.88 2.55 -24.31
C LYS A 171 -15.38 1.35 -25.13
N GLY A 172 -15.83 0.13 -24.80
CA GLY A 172 -15.30 -1.13 -25.35
C GLY A 172 -14.38 -1.90 -24.38
N LYS A 173 -13.68 -2.94 -24.88
CA LYS A 173 -12.89 -3.88 -24.05
C LYS A 173 -11.68 -3.24 -23.34
N ALA A 174 -11.10 -2.21 -23.93
CA ALA A 174 -9.95 -1.49 -23.35
C ALA A 174 -10.30 -0.05 -22.99
N VAL A 175 -9.68 0.39 -21.89
CA VAL A 175 -9.78 1.76 -21.37
C VAL A 175 -8.82 2.66 -22.15
N VAL A 176 -9.32 3.81 -22.61
CA VAL A 176 -8.48 4.84 -23.22
C VAL A 176 -7.50 5.39 -22.19
N ASP A 177 -6.23 5.52 -22.57
CA ASP A 177 -5.22 6.09 -21.69
C ASP A 177 -5.61 7.52 -21.28
N ALA A 178 -5.59 7.80 -19.98
CA ALA A 178 -6.13 9.04 -19.43
C ALA A 178 -5.38 10.30 -19.86
N GLU A 179 -4.13 10.13 -20.31
CA GLU A 179 -3.30 11.23 -20.79
C GLU A 179 -3.61 11.61 -22.25
N VAL A 180 -4.45 10.83 -22.94
CA VAL A 180 -4.91 11.15 -24.30
C VAL A 180 -5.67 12.48 -24.28
N PRO A 181 -5.25 13.47 -25.10
CA PRO A 181 -5.99 14.72 -25.23
C PRO A 181 -7.43 14.46 -25.69
N ASN A 182 -8.40 14.97 -24.93
CA ASN A 182 -9.82 14.70 -25.14
C ASN A 182 -10.16 13.19 -25.15
N ALA A 183 -9.57 12.41 -24.24
CA ALA A 183 -9.79 10.96 -24.11
C ALA A 183 -11.27 10.55 -24.17
N ALA A 184 -12.18 11.40 -23.67
CA ALA A 184 -13.62 11.17 -23.68
C ALA A 184 -14.26 11.04 -25.07
N ASN A 185 -13.60 11.53 -26.11
CA ASN A 185 -14.10 11.50 -27.49
C ASN A 185 -13.60 10.30 -28.29
N TYR A 186 -12.89 9.38 -27.64
CA TYR A 186 -12.30 8.22 -28.27
C TYR A 186 -12.72 6.93 -27.56
N HIS A 187 -12.63 5.83 -28.31
CA HIS A 187 -12.53 4.48 -27.79
C HIS A 187 -11.30 3.78 -28.35
N VAL A 188 -10.80 2.78 -27.62
CA VAL A 188 -9.75 1.90 -28.15
C VAL A 188 -10.33 1.07 -29.29
N TYR A 189 -9.64 1.07 -30.43
CA TYR A 189 -10.08 0.36 -31.61
C TYR A 189 -9.95 -1.17 -31.44
N GLU A 190 -11.01 -1.86 -31.81
CA GLU A 190 -11.08 -3.32 -31.92
C GLU A 190 -11.37 -3.70 -33.37
N GLY A 191 -10.60 -4.66 -33.90
CA GLY A 191 -10.79 -5.19 -35.25
C GLY A 191 -10.56 -6.70 -35.27
N ASN A 192 -11.53 -7.45 -35.81
CA ASN A 192 -11.49 -8.93 -35.87
C ASN A 192 -11.29 -9.59 -34.48
N GLY A 193 -11.91 -9.04 -33.44
CA GLY A 193 -11.76 -9.51 -32.05
C GLY A 193 -10.40 -9.18 -31.42
N ILE A 194 -9.54 -8.42 -32.10
CA ILE A 194 -8.24 -7.98 -31.59
C ILE A 194 -8.35 -6.54 -31.09
N VAL A 195 -8.05 -6.35 -29.81
CA VAL A 195 -7.93 -5.05 -29.17
C VAL A 195 -6.54 -4.49 -29.43
N TYR A 196 -6.44 -3.31 -30.03
CA TYR A 196 -5.16 -2.64 -30.33
C TYR A 196 -4.71 -1.74 -29.17
N ASP A 197 -4.42 -2.36 -28.03
CA ASP A 197 -3.82 -1.75 -26.84
C ASP A 197 -2.65 -2.61 -26.38
N VAL A 198 -1.52 -1.98 -26.05
CA VAL A 198 -0.38 -2.68 -25.48
C VAL A 198 0.38 -1.81 -24.49
N MET A 199 0.75 -2.43 -23.36
CA MET A 199 1.70 -1.88 -22.40
C MET A 199 2.97 -2.72 -22.45
N LEU A 200 4.10 -2.03 -22.53
CA LEU A 200 5.42 -2.63 -22.55
C LEU A 200 6.25 -2.09 -21.38
N ASN A 201 7.13 -2.92 -20.83
CA ASN A 201 8.00 -2.54 -19.73
C ASN A 201 9.45 -2.97 -19.98
N GLN A 202 10.42 -2.22 -19.44
CA GLN A 202 11.84 -2.52 -19.54
C GLN A 202 12.59 -2.00 -18.33
N THR A 203 13.22 -2.90 -17.60
CA THR A 203 14.17 -2.55 -16.53
C THR A 203 15.58 -3.04 -16.89
N GLU A 204 16.57 -2.17 -16.73
CA GLU A 204 18.00 -2.51 -16.77
C GLU A 204 18.72 -1.75 -15.64
N ILE A 205 19.05 -2.47 -14.57
CA ILE A 205 19.65 -1.89 -13.36
C ILE A 205 20.98 -1.19 -13.67
N SER A 206 21.84 -1.80 -14.50
CA SER A 206 23.16 -1.26 -14.86
C SER A 206 23.12 0.13 -15.50
N LYS A 207 22.00 0.47 -16.15
CA LYS A 207 21.79 1.75 -16.83
C LYS A 207 20.80 2.67 -16.11
N ASN A 208 20.34 2.28 -14.91
CA ASN A 208 19.22 2.90 -14.22
C ASN A 208 17.99 3.10 -15.13
N ASN A 209 17.75 2.14 -16.03
CA ASN A 209 16.55 2.16 -16.87
C ASN A 209 15.43 1.43 -16.12
N ASN A 210 14.30 2.09 -15.99
CA ASN A 210 13.03 1.51 -15.55
C ASN A 210 11.93 2.24 -16.30
N LYS A 211 11.52 1.69 -17.45
CA LYS A 211 10.78 2.42 -18.49
C LYS A 211 9.54 1.66 -18.92
N PHE A 212 8.46 2.40 -19.13
CA PHE A 212 7.25 1.87 -19.76
C PHE A 212 7.05 2.45 -21.17
N TYR A 213 6.27 1.78 -21.99
CA TYR A 213 5.82 2.25 -23.30
C TYR A 213 4.40 1.74 -23.56
N VAL A 214 3.45 2.64 -23.76
CA VAL A 214 2.05 2.35 -24.11
C VAL A 214 1.84 2.67 -25.59
N ILE A 215 1.08 1.83 -26.28
CA ILE A 215 0.62 2.06 -27.65
C ILE A 215 -0.87 1.74 -27.70
N GLN A 216 -1.67 2.65 -28.24
CA GLN A 216 -3.11 2.44 -28.47
C GLN A 216 -3.48 2.88 -29.87
N VAL A 217 -4.34 2.11 -30.55
CA VAL A 217 -5.11 2.63 -31.69
C VAL A 217 -6.44 3.12 -31.14
N LEU A 218 -6.76 4.38 -31.42
CA LEU A 218 -7.97 5.05 -30.96
C LEU A 218 -8.85 5.38 -32.16
N LYS A 219 -10.16 5.18 -32.02
CA LYS A 219 -11.17 5.63 -32.97
C LYS A 219 -12.00 6.73 -32.34
N SER A 220 -12.23 7.82 -33.09
CA SER A 220 -13.11 8.90 -32.65
C SER A 220 -14.57 8.45 -32.61
N ASP A 221 -15.31 8.89 -31.59
CA ASP A 221 -16.73 8.59 -31.45
C ASP A 221 -17.60 9.45 -32.38
N SER A 222 -17.16 10.67 -32.68
CA SER A 222 -17.92 11.67 -33.44
C SER A 222 -17.54 11.72 -34.91
N ALA A 223 -16.36 11.21 -35.27
CA ALA A 223 -15.85 11.24 -36.63
C ALA A 223 -15.27 9.88 -37.03
N ASN A 224 -15.27 9.58 -38.33
CA ASN A 224 -14.58 8.40 -38.86
C ASN A 224 -13.07 8.69 -38.95
N GLU A 225 -12.42 8.85 -37.79
CA GLU A 225 -11.01 9.18 -37.66
C GLU A 225 -10.31 8.23 -36.69
N TYR A 226 -9.08 7.87 -37.03
CA TYR A 226 -8.22 6.97 -36.27
C TYR A 226 -6.93 7.67 -35.90
N VAL A 227 -6.42 7.37 -34.70
CA VAL A 227 -5.17 7.91 -34.18
C VAL A 227 -4.38 6.78 -33.53
N THR A 228 -3.07 6.72 -33.78
CA THR A 228 -2.16 5.89 -32.99
C THR A 228 -1.56 6.73 -31.89
N PHE A 229 -1.96 6.45 -30.65
CA PHE A 229 -1.43 7.09 -29.46
C PHE A 229 -0.24 6.30 -28.93
N THR A 230 0.80 7.02 -28.48
CA THR A 230 1.93 6.44 -27.77
C THR A 230 2.31 7.27 -26.58
N ARG A 231 2.64 6.61 -25.46
CA ARG A 231 3.11 7.27 -24.23
C ARG A 231 4.26 6.48 -23.61
N TRP A 232 5.32 7.15 -23.21
CA TRP A 232 6.51 6.49 -22.69
C TRP A 232 7.24 7.33 -21.66
N GLY A 233 7.93 6.67 -20.73
CA GLY A 233 8.66 7.37 -19.70
C GLY A 233 9.15 6.44 -18.62
N ARG A 234 9.45 7.02 -17.46
CA ARG A 234 9.84 6.28 -16.26
C ARG A 234 8.61 5.68 -15.56
N VAL A 235 8.71 4.43 -15.10
CA VAL A 235 7.62 3.79 -14.32
C VAL A 235 7.31 4.64 -13.07
N GLY A 236 6.03 4.80 -12.72
CA GLY A 236 5.53 5.77 -11.73
C GLY A 236 5.18 7.18 -12.23
N TYR A 237 5.74 7.63 -13.36
CA TYR A 237 5.57 9.00 -13.88
C TYR A 237 4.76 9.06 -15.19
N THR A 238 4.16 10.21 -15.50
CA THR A 238 3.31 10.43 -16.68
C THR A 238 4.01 10.13 -18.01
N GLY A 239 5.26 10.57 -18.15
CA GLY A 239 6.07 10.39 -19.35
C GLY A 239 5.78 11.41 -20.46
N GLN A 240 6.33 11.17 -21.64
CA GLN A 240 6.07 11.89 -22.88
C GLN A 240 5.02 11.15 -23.71
N GLN A 241 4.33 11.87 -24.60
CA GLN A 241 3.30 11.30 -25.47
C GLN A 241 3.39 11.80 -26.90
N ALA A 242 2.81 11.03 -27.83
CA ALA A 242 2.65 11.40 -29.24
C ALA A 242 1.35 10.81 -29.80
N LEU A 243 0.68 11.58 -30.66
CA LEU A 243 -0.53 11.20 -31.39
C LEU A 243 -0.26 11.25 -32.89
N ASP A 244 -0.30 10.09 -33.55
CA ASP A 244 -0.18 9.99 -35.01
C ASP A 244 -1.58 9.98 -35.62
N LYS A 245 -2.01 11.12 -36.17
CA LYS A 245 -3.32 11.24 -36.85
C LYS A 245 -3.30 10.46 -38.16
N CYS A 246 -4.18 9.47 -38.27
CA CYS A 246 -4.29 8.59 -39.44
C CYS A 246 -5.51 8.88 -40.31
N GLY A 247 -6.31 9.89 -39.95
CA GLY A 247 -7.57 10.24 -40.63
C GLY A 247 -8.52 9.04 -40.69
N ALA A 248 -9.27 8.89 -41.77
CA ALA A 248 -10.21 7.77 -41.95
C ALA A 248 -9.55 6.41 -42.27
N ASN A 249 -8.22 6.32 -42.28
CA ASN A 249 -7.51 5.11 -42.67
C ASN A 249 -7.10 4.28 -41.45
N VAL A 250 -7.96 3.33 -41.07
CA VAL A 250 -7.69 2.38 -39.99
C VAL A 250 -6.43 1.54 -40.22
N GLN A 251 -6.15 1.16 -41.47
CA GLN A 251 -4.98 0.34 -41.81
C GLN A 251 -3.67 1.12 -41.60
N ALA A 252 -3.67 2.44 -41.82
CA ALA A 252 -2.53 3.28 -41.49
C ALA A 252 -2.28 3.34 -39.97
N ALA A 253 -3.34 3.41 -39.17
CA ALA A 253 -3.23 3.42 -37.71
C ALA A 253 -2.73 2.07 -37.16
N ILE A 254 -3.25 0.96 -37.69
CA ILE A 254 -2.78 -0.40 -37.39
C ILE A 254 -1.31 -0.56 -37.79
N ALA A 255 -0.93 -0.19 -39.01
CA ALA A 255 0.45 -0.29 -39.47
C ALA A 255 1.42 0.55 -38.62
N SER A 256 1.00 1.75 -38.18
CA SER A 256 1.79 2.56 -37.24
C SER A 256 1.95 1.85 -35.89
N PHE A 257 0.87 1.30 -35.34
CA PHE A 257 0.88 0.53 -34.10
C PHE A 257 1.85 -0.66 -34.18
N GLU A 258 1.70 -1.51 -35.21
CA GLU A 258 2.50 -2.72 -35.39
C GLU A 258 3.98 -2.39 -35.62
N LYS A 259 4.26 -1.35 -36.41
CA LYS A 259 5.63 -0.86 -36.61
C LYS A 259 6.26 -0.43 -35.28
N LYS A 260 5.55 0.36 -34.47
CA LYS A 260 6.06 0.80 -33.17
C LYS A 260 6.25 -0.39 -32.22
N PHE A 261 5.30 -1.32 -32.16
CA PHE A 261 5.45 -2.55 -31.38
C PHE A 261 6.72 -3.30 -31.77
N ARG A 262 6.88 -3.61 -33.06
CA ARG A 262 8.04 -4.34 -33.60
C ARG A 262 9.38 -3.61 -33.37
N ASP A 263 9.40 -2.28 -33.49
CA ASP A 263 10.61 -1.50 -33.22
C ASP A 263 11.06 -1.59 -31.75
N LYS A 264 10.10 -1.62 -30.82
CA LYS A 264 10.33 -1.67 -29.38
C LYS A 264 10.56 -3.07 -28.83
N THR A 265 9.96 -4.10 -29.43
CA THR A 265 10.00 -5.48 -28.92
C THR A 265 10.81 -6.44 -29.78
N ARG A 266 11.01 -6.12 -31.08
CA ARG A 266 11.51 -7.05 -32.12
C ARG A 266 10.60 -8.26 -32.38
N ASN A 267 9.35 -8.21 -31.94
CA ASN A 267 8.33 -9.23 -32.18
C ASN A 267 7.26 -8.66 -33.12
N ASP A 268 6.58 -9.54 -33.86
CA ASP A 268 5.45 -9.16 -34.72
C ASP A 268 4.14 -9.22 -33.90
N TRP A 269 3.27 -8.21 -34.07
CA TRP A 269 2.04 -8.09 -33.27
C TRP A 269 1.05 -9.24 -33.50
N GLY A 270 0.99 -9.75 -34.73
CA GLY A 270 0.17 -10.90 -35.09
C GLY A 270 0.58 -12.21 -34.42
N ASP A 271 1.83 -12.31 -33.95
CA ASP A 271 2.39 -13.49 -33.26
C ASP A 271 2.71 -13.21 -31.78
N ARG A 272 2.01 -12.24 -31.18
CA ARG A 272 2.25 -11.80 -29.79
C ARG A 272 2.00 -12.89 -28.75
N ASP A 273 1.26 -13.94 -29.07
CA ASP A 273 1.02 -15.06 -28.16
C ASP A 273 2.27 -15.92 -27.98
N ASN A 274 3.19 -15.89 -28.96
CA ASN A 274 4.51 -16.51 -28.91
C ASN A 274 5.62 -15.48 -28.65
N PHE A 275 5.32 -14.42 -27.88
CA PHE A 275 6.26 -13.34 -27.61
C PHE A 275 7.59 -13.84 -27.01
N GLU A 276 8.70 -13.47 -27.65
CA GLU A 276 10.05 -13.76 -27.16
C GLU A 276 10.76 -12.51 -26.65
N LYS A 277 11.20 -12.55 -25.39
CA LYS A 277 11.93 -11.42 -24.80
C LYS A 277 13.32 -11.27 -25.43
N VAL A 278 13.54 -10.16 -26.15
CA VAL A 278 14.85 -9.81 -26.72
C VAL A 278 15.67 -8.94 -25.75
N ALA A 279 16.96 -9.23 -25.60
CA ALA A 279 17.88 -8.44 -24.77
C ALA A 279 17.93 -6.97 -25.20
N GLY A 280 17.87 -6.04 -24.24
CA GLY A 280 17.89 -4.60 -24.52
C GLY A 280 16.60 -4.02 -25.13
N LYS A 281 15.56 -4.83 -25.28
CA LYS A 281 14.23 -4.44 -25.80
C LYS A 281 13.15 -4.52 -24.73
N TYR A 282 11.99 -3.94 -24.99
CA TYR A 282 10.87 -3.98 -24.05
C TYR A 282 10.24 -5.39 -23.98
N HIS A 283 9.65 -5.70 -22.83
CA HIS A 283 8.82 -6.88 -22.58
C HIS A 283 7.34 -6.53 -22.69
N LEU A 284 6.53 -7.47 -23.20
CA LEU A 284 5.08 -7.34 -23.26
C LEU A 284 4.47 -7.59 -21.87
N ILE A 285 3.67 -6.63 -21.39
CA ILE A 285 2.83 -6.82 -20.21
C ILE A 285 1.47 -7.31 -20.67
N GLN A 286 1.14 -8.57 -20.36
CA GLN A 286 -0.16 -9.16 -20.68
C GLN A 286 -1.24 -8.49 -19.84
N ARG A 287 -2.26 -7.92 -20.49
CA ARG A 287 -3.42 -7.31 -19.81
C ARG A 287 -4.65 -8.16 -20.09
N ASP A 288 -5.41 -8.44 -19.06
CA ASP A 288 -6.74 -8.99 -19.22
C ASP A 288 -7.72 -7.84 -19.53
N PHE A 289 -8.39 -7.92 -20.67
CA PHE A 289 -9.39 -6.93 -21.10
C PHE A 289 -10.83 -7.33 -20.72
N GLY A 290 -11.01 -8.50 -20.09
CA GLY A 290 -12.33 -9.09 -19.87
C GLY A 290 -12.94 -9.59 -21.17
N ASP A 291 -13.49 -10.80 -21.15
CA ASP A 291 -14.36 -11.26 -22.23
C ASP A 291 -15.71 -10.51 -22.16
N GLU A 292 -16.38 -10.45 -23.30
CA GLU A 292 -17.67 -9.79 -23.56
C GLU A 292 -18.70 -10.13 -22.47
N ASP A 293 -19.07 -9.14 -21.66
CA ASP A 293 -20.43 -8.60 -21.52
C ASP A 293 -20.50 -7.62 -20.33
N GLU A 294 -21.34 -6.62 -20.49
CA GLU A 294 -21.87 -5.66 -19.52
C GLU A 294 -21.07 -4.37 -19.19
N GLU A 295 -21.84 -3.30 -19.22
CA GLU A 295 -21.47 -1.90 -19.09
C GLU A 295 -20.98 -1.63 -17.66
N ASP A 296 -19.68 -1.34 -17.51
CA ASP A 296 -19.15 -0.72 -16.30
C ASP A 296 -19.72 0.71 -16.18
N GLU A 297 -20.93 0.86 -15.65
CA GLU A 297 -21.39 2.14 -15.11
C GLU A 297 -20.64 2.42 -13.80
N ASP A 298 -19.45 3.00 -13.91
CA ASP A 298 -18.85 3.72 -12.79
C ASP A 298 -19.78 4.88 -12.41
N ALA A 299 -20.52 4.68 -11.32
CA ALA A 299 -21.39 5.67 -10.71
C ALA A 299 -20.60 6.94 -10.34
N ALA A 300 -20.70 7.97 -11.18
CA ALA A 300 -20.40 9.34 -10.82
C ALA A 300 -21.45 10.27 -11.45
N THR A 301 -22.44 10.64 -10.64
CA THR A 301 -23.45 11.66 -10.90
C THR A 301 -22.84 12.96 -11.46
N GLY A 302 -23.38 13.44 -12.57
CA GLY A 302 -22.98 14.70 -13.21
C GLY A 302 -23.67 14.95 -14.56
N SER A 303 -24.99 15.17 -14.52
CA SER A 303 -25.89 15.81 -15.51
C SER A 303 -25.54 15.76 -17.02
N GLY A 304 -26.41 15.16 -17.84
CA GLY A 304 -26.47 15.55 -19.26
C GLY A 304 -27.19 14.69 -20.29
N ALA A 305 -27.74 13.51 -20.00
CA ALA A 305 -28.69 12.82 -20.89
C ALA A 305 -29.37 11.68 -20.10
N ALA A 306 -30.70 11.57 -20.20
CA ALA A 306 -31.48 10.62 -19.43
C ALA A 306 -31.25 9.17 -19.88
N ALA A 307 -30.36 8.46 -19.18
CA ALA A 307 -30.43 7.01 -19.05
C ALA A 307 -31.63 6.64 -18.16
N ALA A 308 -32.33 5.56 -18.48
CA ALA A 308 -33.44 5.06 -17.69
C ALA A 308 -32.96 4.74 -16.25
N PRO A 309 -33.75 5.04 -15.20
CA PRO A 309 -33.30 4.82 -13.83
C PRO A 309 -33.18 3.32 -13.55
N SER A 310 -31.95 2.83 -13.40
CA SER A 310 -31.67 1.56 -12.75
C SER A 310 -32.18 1.64 -11.31
N LEU A 311 -32.99 0.66 -10.89
CA LEU A 311 -33.47 0.60 -9.51
C LEU A 311 -32.25 0.41 -8.59
N PRO A 312 -32.17 1.11 -7.44
CA PRO A 312 -31.09 0.91 -6.49
C PRO A 312 -31.09 -0.55 -6.01
N PRO A 313 -29.91 -1.17 -5.80
CA PRO A 313 -29.84 -2.55 -5.35
C PRO A 313 -30.54 -2.71 -4.00
N PRO A 314 -31.08 -3.90 -3.69
CA PRO A 314 -31.73 -4.15 -2.41
C PRO A 314 -30.74 -3.95 -1.24
N PRO A 315 -31.24 -3.66 -0.03
CA PRO A 315 -30.39 -3.59 1.16
C PRO A 315 -29.70 -4.93 1.42
N THR A 316 -28.50 -4.87 1.99
CA THR A 316 -27.73 -6.06 2.39
C THR A 316 -28.51 -6.89 3.42
N THR A 317 -28.36 -8.20 3.31
CA THR A 317 -28.86 -9.18 4.28
C THR A 317 -27.83 -9.56 5.34
N LEU A 318 -26.60 -9.05 5.24
CA LEU A 318 -25.50 -9.34 6.16
C LEU A 318 -25.68 -8.60 7.48
N GLU A 319 -25.33 -9.28 8.57
CA GLU A 319 -25.20 -8.64 9.88
C GLU A 319 -24.08 -7.59 9.85
N LYS A 320 -24.25 -6.50 10.60
CA LYS A 320 -23.32 -5.35 10.59
C LYS A 320 -21.84 -5.74 10.76
N PRO A 321 -21.43 -6.61 11.72
CA PRO A 321 -20.04 -7.00 11.85
C PRO A 321 -19.50 -7.77 10.63
N VAL A 322 -20.33 -8.60 10.00
CA VAL A 322 -19.95 -9.33 8.78
C VAL A 322 -19.87 -8.37 7.60
N TYR A 323 -20.81 -7.44 7.47
CA TYR A 323 -20.76 -6.39 6.45
C TYR A 323 -19.48 -5.53 6.56
N ASP A 324 -19.08 -5.17 7.78
CA ASP A 324 -17.88 -4.37 8.02
C ASP A 324 -16.60 -5.15 7.68
N LEU A 325 -16.55 -6.45 8.02
CA LEU A 325 -15.48 -7.35 7.60
C LEU A 325 -15.40 -7.45 6.07
N MET A 326 -16.55 -7.65 5.41
CA MET A 326 -16.64 -7.74 3.96
C MET A 326 -16.20 -6.45 3.27
N SER A 327 -16.63 -5.30 3.80
CA SER A 327 -16.21 -3.98 3.34
C SER A 327 -14.70 -3.79 3.47
N LEU A 328 -14.10 -4.28 4.57
CA LEU A 328 -12.66 -4.21 4.80
C LEU A 328 -11.86 -5.07 3.79
N ILE A 329 -12.29 -6.30 3.52
CA ILE A 329 -11.52 -7.24 2.67
C ILE A 329 -11.76 -7.04 1.17
N PHE A 330 -12.80 -6.30 0.77
CA PHE A 330 -13.10 -5.94 -0.62
C PHE A 330 -12.87 -4.45 -0.92
N ASP A 331 -12.17 -3.72 -0.05
CA ASP A 331 -11.81 -2.32 -0.25
C ASP A 331 -10.72 -2.18 -1.34
N THR A 332 -11.12 -1.65 -2.49
CA THR A 332 -10.25 -1.43 -3.65
C THR A 332 -9.23 -0.30 -3.44
N GLU A 333 -9.57 0.72 -2.65
CA GLU A 333 -8.62 1.78 -2.29
C GLU A 333 -7.52 1.23 -1.38
N MET A 334 -7.89 0.38 -0.42
CA MET A 334 -6.94 -0.34 0.44
C MET A 334 -5.99 -1.23 -0.37
N PHE A 335 -6.50 -1.98 -1.36
CA PHE A 335 -5.66 -2.76 -2.27
C PHE A 335 -4.66 -1.88 -3.02
N ASN A 336 -5.11 -0.76 -3.60
CA ASN A 336 -4.25 0.18 -4.33
C ASN A 336 -3.16 0.77 -3.43
N LYS A 337 -3.52 1.16 -2.20
CA LYS A 337 -2.57 1.71 -1.22
C LYS A 337 -1.51 0.68 -0.82
N GLN A 338 -1.92 -0.56 -0.50
CA GLN A 338 -0.99 -1.64 -0.16
C GLN A 338 -0.05 -1.98 -1.32
N MET A 339 -0.54 -1.95 -2.57
CA MET A 339 0.31 -2.16 -3.75
C MET A 339 1.34 -1.06 -3.94
N ALA A 340 0.95 0.20 -3.72
CA ALA A 340 1.89 1.31 -3.77
C ALA A 340 2.97 1.19 -2.67
N GLU A 341 2.60 0.77 -1.45
CA GLU A 341 3.55 0.56 -0.33
C GLU A 341 4.60 -0.52 -0.64
N ILE A 342 4.24 -1.57 -1.37
CA ILE A 342 5.18 -2.64 -1.78
C ILE A 342 5.96 -2.31 -3.07
N GLY A 343 5.75 -1.10 -3.61
CA GLY A 343 6.48 -0.54 -4.75
C GLY A 343 5.92 -0.93 -6.12
N TYR A 344 4.69 -1.45 -6.19
CA TYR A 344 4.00 -1.79 -7.43
C TYR A 344 3.29 -0.56 -8.03
N ASP A 345 3.42 -0.36 -9.35
CA ASP A 345 2.80 0.78 -10.06
C ASP A 345 1.31 0.51 -10.36
N ALA A 346 0.47 0.67 -9.34
CA ALA A 346 -0.98 0.47 -9.44
C ALA A 346 -1.68 1.46 -10.40
N LYS A 347 -1.07 2.64 -10.68
CA LYS A 347 -1.63 3.64 -11.60
C LYS A 347 -1.59 3.16 -13.05
N LYS A 348 -0.47 2.55 -13.45
CA LYS A 348 -0.28 2.06 -14.83
C LYS A 348 -0.88 0.67 -15.03
N MET A 349 -0.87 -0.15 -13.99
CA MET A 349 -1.48 -1.46 -14.00
C MET A 349 -2.56 -1.55 -12.91
N PRO A 350 -3.80 -1.12 -13.23
CA PRO A 350 -4.93 -1.34 -12.36
C PRO A 350 -5.08 -2.82 -12.04
N LEU A 351 -5.39 -3.11 -10.79
CA LEU A 351 -5.42 -4.45 -10.20
C LEU A 351 -6.21 -5.47 -11.02
N GLY A 352 -7.33 -5.04 -11.62
CA GLY A 352 -8.19 -5.89 -12.44
C GLY A 352 -7.60 -6.32 -13.79
N LYS A 353 -6.38 -5.90 -14.15
CA LYS A 353 -5.73 -6.27 -15.43
C LYS A 353 -4.52 -7.17 -15.24
N LEU A 354 -4.20 -7.56 -14.01
CA LEU A 354 -3.11 -8.50 -13.73
C LEU A 354 -3.51 -9.92 -14.14
N THR A 355 -2.73 -10.53 -15.02
CA THR A 355 -3.01 -11.90 -15.48
C THR A 355 -2.33 -12.95 -14.59
N LYS A 356 -2.94 -14.14 -14.48
CA LYS A 356 -2.30 -15.31 -13.86
C LYS A 356 -0.96 -15.66 -14.51
N GLY A 357 -0.84 -15.42 -15.81
CA GLY A 357 0.41 -15.62 -16.56
C GLY A 357 1.55 -14.74 -16.06
N MET A 358 1.29 -13.47 -15.76
CA MET A 358 2.30 -12.56 -15.19
C MET A 358 2.74 -12.99 -13.79
N ILE A 359 1.80 -13.38 -12.92
CA ILE A 359 2.12 -13.86 -11.57
C ILE A 359 3.03 -15.09 -11.64
N ARG A 360 2.72 -16.04 -12.54
CA ARG A 360 3.54 -17.22 -12.79
C ARG A 360 4.95 -16.85 -13.28
N GLN A 361 5.08 -15.98 -14.29
CA GLN A 361 6.38 -15.49 -14.75
C GLN A 361 7.17 -14.81 -13.62
N GLY A 362 6.47 -14.09 -12.73
CA GLY A 362 7.07 -13.52 -11.52
C GLY A 362 7.70 -14.58 -10.63
N TYR A 363 6.99 -15.68 -10.36
CA TYR A 363 7.53 -16.81 -9.60
C TYR A 363 8.70 -17.49 -10.31
N ASP A 364 8.61 -17.72 -11.62
CA ASP A 364 9.68 -18.36 -12.42
C ASP A 364 11.00 -17.57 -12.27
N VAL A 365 10.96 -16.24 -12.37
CA VAL A 365 12.16 -15.40 -12.19
C VAL A 365 12.66 -15.41 -10.73
N LEU A 366 11.75 -15.45 -9.75
CA LEU A 366 12.13 -15.57 -8.34
C LEU A 366 12.77 -16.94 -8.03
N GLN A 367 12.35 -18.01 -8.71
CA GLN A 367 12.98 -19.32 -8.65
C GLN A 367 14.41 -19.29 -9.19
N GLU A 368 14.65 -18.66 -10.35
CA GLU A 368 15.99 -18.47 -10.89
C GLU A 368 16.88 -17.62 -9.95
N LEU A 369 16.33 -16.55 -9.36
CA LEU A 369 17.02 -15.74 -8.36
C LEU A 369 17.41 -16.57 -7.13
N SER A 370 16.49 -17.39 -6.63
CA SER A 370 16.74 -18.31 -5.51
C SER A 370 17.90 -19.27 -5.82
N GLU A 371 17.89 -19.89 -7.00
CA GLU A 371 18.96 -20.80 -7.42
C GLU A 371 20.33 -20.11 -7.47
N GLU A 372 20.39 -18.87 -7.95
CA GLU A 372 21.63 -18.09 -7.97
C GLU A 372 22.09 -17.67 -6.57
N ILE A 373 21.17 -17.18 -5.71
CA ILE A 373 21.46 -16.76 -4.33
C ILE A 373 22.03 -17.92 -3.51
N ASN A 374 21.53 -19.13 -3.72
CA ASN A 374 21.94 -20.32 -2.95
C ASN A 374 23.25 -20.98 -3.45
N LYS A 375 23.85 -20.49 -4.54
CA LYS A 375 25.16 -21.01 -5.00
C LYS A 375 26.23 -20.68 -3.97
N LYS A 376 27.25 -21.55 -3.85
CA LYS A 376 28.43 -21.30 -2.99
C LYS A 376 29.14 -19.98 -3.31
N LYS A 377 29.06 -19.54 -4.56
CA LYS A 377 29.59 -18.26 -5.06
C LYS A 377 28.56 -17.64 -6.02
N PRO A 378 27.60 -16.86 -5.50
CA PRO A 378 26.62 -16.18 -6.34
C PRO A 378 27.30 -15.18 -7.30
N ASN A 379 26.84 -15.14 -8.54
CA ASN A 379 27.33 -14.23 -9.56
C ASN A 379 26.55 -12.91 -9.51
N ALA A 380 27.23 -11.82 -9.15
CA ALA A 380 26.63 -10.50 -9.01
C ALA A 380 25.99 -9.97 -10.30
N ASN A 381 26.56 -10.28 -11.48
CA ASN A 381 25.99 -9.85 -12.77
C ASN A 381 24.72 -10.63 -13.09
N THR A 382 24.70 -11.94 -12.82
CA THR A 382 23.51 -12.78 -12.97
C THR A 382 22.39 -12.31 -12.05
N LEU A 383 22.68 -12.06 -10.77
CA LEU A 383 21.68 -11.50 -9.83
C LEU A 383 21.12 -10.16 -10.30
N GLN A 384 21.97 -9.27 -10.84
CA GLN A 384 21.53 -7.99 -11.39
C GLN A 384 20.65 -8.17 -12.64
N GLN A 385 21.00 -9.10 -13.53
CA GLN A 385 20.20 -9.41 -14.72
C GLN A 385 18.84 -9.99 -14.35
N LEU A 386 18.82 -11.00 -13.48
CA LEU A 386 17.57 -11.61 -13.00
C LEU A 386 16.70 -10.62 -12.23
N SER A 387 17.29 -9.74 -11.41
CA SER A 387 16.56 -8.64 -10.75
C SER A 387 15.96 -7.68 -11.79
N SER A 388 16.69 -7.37 -12.85
CA SER A 388 16.18 -6.55 -13.96
C SER A 388 15.03 -7.24 -14.69
N THR A 389 15.12 -8.56 -14.91
CA THR A 389 14.05 -9.38 -15.48
C THR A 389 12.81 -9.35 -14.59
N PHE A 390 12.97 -9.53 -13.28
CA PHE A 390 11.88 -9.50 -12.32
C PHE A 390 11.13 -8.17 -12.35
N TYR A 391 11.84 -7.03 -12.30
CA TYR A 391 11.23 -5.70 -12.42
C TYR A 391 10.72 -5.36 -13.83
N THR A 392 11.08 -6.15 -14.83
CA THR A 392 10.54 -6.04 -16.18
C THR A 392 9.20 -6.77 -16.27
N VAL A 393 9.09 -7.97 -15.69
CA VAL A 393 7.86 -8.79 -15.65
C VAL A 393 6.84 -8.19 -14.69
N ILE A 394 7.28 -7.76 -13.51
CA ILE A 394 6.46 -7.09 -12.49
C ILE A 394 6.94 -5.63 -12.38
N PRO A 395 6.30 -4.68 -13.08
CA PRO A 395 6.63 -3.27 -12.98
C PRO A 395 6.65 -2.72 -11.55
N HIS A 396 7.69 -1.96 -11.24
CA HIS A 396 7.88 -1.32 -9.95
C HIS A 396 8.19 0.16 -10.09
N GLU A 397 7.74 0.96 -9.13
CA GLU A 397 8.11 2.35 -8.99
C GLU A 397 9.30 2.52 -8.03
N PHE A 398 10.42 3.04 -8.54
CA PHE A 398 11.63 3.30 -7.75
C PHE A 398 11.96 4.80 -7.66
N GLY A 399 11.04 5.67 -8.08
CA GLY A 399 11.36 7.09 -8.31
C GLY A 399 12.56 7.20 -9.26
N PHE A 400 13.45 8.17 -9.03
CA PHE A 400 14.69 8.34 -9.80
C PHE A 400 15.87 7.47 -9.33
N SER A 401 15.68 6.69 -8.26
CA SER A 401 16.69 5.80 -7.71
C SER A 401 16.95 4.59 -8.60
N VAL A 402 18.16 4.05 -8.54
CA VAL A 402 18.53 2.80 -9.21
C VAL A 402 17.70 1.66 -8.60
N PRO A 403 17.03 0.81 -9.42
CA PRO A 403 16.32 -0.34 -8.88
C PRO A 403 17.27 -1.27 -8.09
N PRO A 404 16.89 -1.72 -6.89
CA PRO A 404 17.78 -2.48 -6.01
C PRO A 404 18.00 -3.90 -6.55
N VAL A 405 19.20 -4.46 -6.34
CA VAL A 405 19.46 -5.87 -6.72
C VAL A 405 18.95 -6.81 -5.64
N ILE A 406 18.15 -7.80 -6.03
CA ILE A 406 17.69 -8.90 -5.18
C ILE A 406 18.86 -9.88 -5.02
N ARG A 407 19.47 -9.91 -3.83
CA ARG A 407 20.73 -10.64 -3.60
C ARG A 407 20.77 -11.44 -2.31
N THR A 408 19.78 -11.27 -1.44
CA THR A 408 19.70 -12.00 -0.18
C THR A 408 18.39 -12.80 -0.11
N PRO A 409 18.35 -13.89 0.68
CA PRO A 409 17.11 -14.61 0.97
C PRO A 409 16.00 -13.70 1.53
N GLN A 410 16.36 -12.65 2.28
CA GLN A 410 15.42 -11.67 2.83
C GLN A 410 14.82 -10.77 1.74
N ASP A 411 15.63 -10.33 0.77
CA ASP A 411 15.13 -9.56 -0.38
C ASP A 411 14.19 -10.42 -1.22
N LEU A 412 14.56 -11.68 -1.45
CA LEU A 412 13.76 -12.65 -2.18
C LEU A 412 12.41 -12.88 -1.48
N LYS A 413 12.41 -13.12 -0.15
CA LYS A 413 11.20 -13.31 0.65
C LYS A 413 10.23 -12.14 0.50
N LYS A 414 10.71 -10.89 0.58
CA LYS A 414 9.86 -9.70 0.39
C LYS A 414 9.21 -9.65 -0.99
N LYS A 415 9.93 -10.07 -2.04
CA LYS A 415 9.39 -10.12 -3.40
C LYS A 415 8.45 -11.30 -3.63
N LEU A 416 8.68 -12.41 -2.93
CA LEU A 416 7.77 -13.54 -2.92
C LEU A 416 6.42 -13.18 -2.30
N GLU A 417 6.43 -12.59 -1.10
CA GLU A 417 5.22 -12.11 -0.41
C GLU A 417 4.44 -11.09 -1.25
N MET A 418 5.14 -10.28 -2.04
CA MET A 418 4.55 -9.32 -2.97
C MET A 418 3.83 -10.03 -4.14
N VAL A 419 4.44 -11.04 -4.75
CA VAL A 419 3.81 -11.81 -5.85
C VAL A 419 2.62 -12.63 -5.32
N GLU A 420 2.70 -13.16 -4.10
CA GLU A 420 1.57 -13.82 -3.44
C GLU A 420 0.38 -12.86 -3.25
N ALA A 421 0.64 -11.66 -2.72
CA ALA A 421 -0.40 -10.64 -2.53
C ALA A 421 -1.04 -10.19 -3.85
N LEU A 422 -0.24 -10.06 -4.91
CA LEU A 422 -0.75 -9.77 -6.25
C LEU A 422 -1.70 -10.86 -6.76
N GLY A 423 -1.42 -12.14 -6.46
CA GLY A 423 -2.30 -13.26 -6.77
C GLY A 423 -3.63 -13.22 -6.02
N ASP A 424 -3.61 -12.88 -4.73
CA ASP A 424 -4.84 -12.75 -3.95
C ASP A 424 -5.72 -11.57 -4.38
N ILE A 425 -5.10 -10.45 -4.74
CA ILE A 425 -5.81 -9.30 -5.28
C ILE A 425 -6.42 -9.63 -6.65
N GLN A 426 -5.72 -10.39 -7.50
CA GLN A 426 -6.27 -10.88 -8.77
C GLN A 426 -7.56 -11.67 -8.52
N ILE A 427 -7.59 -12.53 -7.50
CA ILE A 427 -8.80 -13.30 -7.13
C ILE A 427 -9.90 -12.36 -6.62
N ALA A 428 -9.57 -11.44 -5.71
CA ALA A 428 -10.52 -10.49 -5.15
C ALA A 428 -11.17 -9.63 -6.25
N THR A 429 -10.37 -9.14 -7.19
CA THR A 429 -10.86 -8.35 -8.33
C THR A 429 -11.68 -9.18 -9.31
N THR A 430 -11.38 -10.46 -9.51
CA THR A 430 -12.25 -11.36 -10.28
C THR A 430 -13.62 -11.52 -9.62
N ILE A 431 -13.68 -11.68 -8.29
CA ILE A 431 -14.95 -11.75 -7.55
C ILE A 431 -15.74 -10.45 -7.67
N LEU A 432 -15.08 -9.30 -7.51
CA LEU A 432 -15.74 -7.99 -7.65
C LEU A 432 -16.35 -7.79 -9.04
N LYS A 433 -15.66 -8.28 -10.08
CA LYS A 433 -16.11 -8.16 -11.48
C LYS A 433 -17.23 -9.13 -11.85
N SER A 434 -17.30 -10.31 -11.26
CA SER A 434 -18.32 -11.32 -11.63
C SER A 434 -19.75 -10.89 -11.30
N HIS A 435 -19.91 -9.84 -10.48
CA HIS A 435 -21.19 -9.31 -10.02
C HIS A 435 -21.46 -7.88 -10.50
N ALA A 436 -20.60 -7.34 -11.37
CA ALA A 436 -20.81 -6.01 -11.93
C ALA A 436 -22.07 -6.03 -12.79
N GLY A 437 -23.01 -5.10 -12.54
CA GLY A 437 -24.28 -5.01 -13.29
C GLY A 437 -25.43 -5.84 -12.72
N GLU A 438 -25.22 -6.72 -11.74
CA GLU A 438 -26.30 -7.53 -11.16
C GLU A 438 -27.17 -6.70 -10.17
N ILE A 439 -28.39 -6.37 -10.58
CA ILE A 439 -29.34 -5.54 -9.80
C ILE A 439 -30.24 -6.38 -8.86
N THR A 440 -30.22 -7.72 -9.02
CA THR A 440 -31.13 -8.64 -8.30
C THR A 440 -30.80 -8.77 -6.81
N ALA A 441 -29.58 -8.45 -6.39
CA ALA A 441 -29.08 -8.61 -5.03
C ALA A 441 -28.14 -7.46 -4.63
N ASN A 442 -27.85 -7.35 -3.34
CA ASN A 442 -26.86 -6.38 -2.87
C ASN A 442 -25.44 -6.84 -3.32
N PRO A 443 -24.61 -5.96 -3.90
CA PRO A 443 -23.26 -6.34 -4.34
C PRO A 443 -22.39 -6.96 -3.25
N MET A 444 -22.54 -6.51 -2.00
CA MET A 444 -21.78 -7.07 -0.88
C MET A 444 -22.24 -8.49 -0.52
N ASP A 445 -23.53 -8.77 -0.66
CA ASP A 445 -24.10 -10.12 -0.44
C ASP A 445 -23.61 -11.07 -1.53
N LEU A 446 -23.51 -10.61 -2.78
CA LEU A 446 -22.94 -11.36 -3.89
C LEU A 446 -21.45 -11.66 -3.66
N ASN A 447 -20.65 -10.66 -3.29
CA ASN A 447 -19.24 -10.85 -2.91
C ASN A 447 -19.09 -11.86 -1.76
N TYR A 448 -19.94 -11.78 -0.73
CA TYR A 448 -19.97 -12.72 0.38
C TYR A 448 -20.30 -14.14 -0.09
N SER A 449 -21.29 -14.29 -0.98
CA SER A 449 -21.67 -15.59 -1.52
C SER A 449 -20.52 -16.25 -2.29
N SER A 450 -19.74 -15.48 -3.06
CA SER A 450 -18.56 -15.96 -3.80
C SER A 450 -17.40 -16.40 -2.93
N LEU A 451 -17.36 -16.01 -1.66
CA LEU A 451 -16.40 -16.58 -0.72
C LEU A 451 -16.71 -18.04 -0.39
N GLU A 452 -17.94 -18.51 -0.66
CA GLU A 452 -18.41 -19.87 -0.32
C GLU A 452 -18.06 -20.25 1.12
N THR A 453 -18.15 -19.28 2.03
CA THR A 453 -17.70 -19.39 3.42
C THR A 453 -18.75 -18.78 4.32
N THR A 454 -19.16 -19.54 5.33
CA THR A 454 -20.07 -19.03 6.35
C THR A 454 -19.27 -18.31 7.42
N ILE A 455 -19.61 -17.04 7.65
CA ILE A 455 -18.99 -16.19 8.66
C ILE A 455 -20.09 -15.74 9.63
N LYS A 456 -19.85 -15.90 10.93
CA LYS A 456 -20.77 -15.46 11.99
C LYS A 456 -20.04 -14.69 13.06
N ALA A 457 -20.57 -13.55 13.48
CA ALA A 457 -20.01 -12.80 14.59
C ALA A 457 -20.15 -13.61 15.90
N VAL A 458 -19.08 -13.67 16.67
CA VAL A 458 -19.08 -14.31 18.00
C VAL A 458 -19.44 -13.25 19.03
N ASP A 459 -20.45 -13.55 19.84
CA ASP A 459 -20.89 -12.66 20.91
C ASP A 459 -19.76 -12.38 21.92
N ILE A 460 -19.56 -11.10 22.26
CA ILE A 460 -18.48 -10.62 23.14
C ILE A 460 -18.56 -11.20 24.56
N SER A 461 -19.75 -11.57 25.02
CA SER A 461 -19.97 -12.16 26.34
C SER A 461 -19.73 -13.68 26.37
N SER A 462 -19.60 -14.31 25.20
CA SER A 462 -19.41 -15.76 25.07
C SER A 462 -18.05 -16.23 25.60
N ASP A 463 -18.00 -17.49 26.04
CA ASP A 463 -16.76 -18.10 26.51
C ASP A 463 -15.76 -18.30 25.37
N THR A 464 -16.24 -18.47 24.13
CA THR A 464 -15.41 -18.49 22.92
C THR A 464 -14.65 -17.18 22.75
N PHE A 465 -15.34 -16.04 22.87
CA PHE A 465 -14.70 -14.73 22.74
C PHE A 465 -13.66 -14.52 23.85
N LYS A 466 -14.00 -14.82 25.11
CA LYS A 466 -13.08 -14.71 26.25
C LYS A 466 -11.86 -15.62 26.10
N LEU A 467 -12.04 -16.85 25.63
CA LEU A 467 -10.93 -17.78 25.37
C LEU A 467 -9.98 -17.22 24.33
N VAL A 468 -10.50 -16.66 23.24
CA VAL A 468 -9.71 -16.04 22.17
C VAL A 468 -8.95 -14.82 22.68
N VAL A 469 -9.60 -13.91 23.40
CA VAL A 469 -8.94 -12.74 24.02
C VAL A 469 -7.82 -13.17 24.98
N ASN A 470 -8.08 -14.19 25.80
CA ASN A 470 -7.08 -14.75 26.71
C ASN A 470 -5.90 -15.38 25.94
N TYR A 471 -6.17 -16.09 24.84
CA TYR A 471 -5.13 -16.66 23.98
C TYR A 471 -4.27 -15.56 23.35
N VAL A 472 -4.88 -14.48 22.82
CA VAL A 472 -4.15 -13.32 22.30
C VAL A 472 -3.26 -12.71 23.39
N LYS A 473 -3.83 -12.40 24.56
CA LYS A 473 -3.10 -11.78 25.67
C LYS A 473 -1.93 -12.62 26.17
N ASN A 474 -2.14 -13.92 26.39
CA ASN A 474 -1.14 -14.79 27.01
C ASN A 474 0.00 -15.16 26.07
N THR A 475 -0.24 -15.12 24.75
CA THR A 475 0.72 -15.55 23.75
C THR A 475 1.30 -14.39 22.94
N HIS A 476 1.22 -13.16 23.46
CA HIS A 476 1.99 -12.03 22.95
C HIS A 476 3.45 -12.19 23.37
N GLY A 477 4.35 -12.27 22.38
CA GLY A 477 5.77 -12.54 22.59
C GLY A 477 6.48 -11.34 23.17
N ALA A 478 7.32 -11.55 24.19
CA ALA A 478 8.03 -10.49 24.90
C ALA A 478 8.98 -9.68 23.98
N THR A 479 9.51 -10.29 22.92
CA THR A 479 10.36 -9.61 21.93
C THR A 479 9.58 -8.77 20.92
N HIS A 480 8.25 -8.83 20.92
CA HIS A 480 7.37 -8.05 20.05
C HIS A 480 6.66 -6.93 20.84
N SER A 481 7.42 -6.23 21.68
CA SER A 481 6.92 -5.16 22.56
C SER A 481 6.64 -3.83 21.85
N GLY A 482 6.96 -3.70 20.56
CA GLY A 482 6.71 -2.48 19.77
C GLY A 482 5.25 -2.23 19.42
N TYR A 483 4.32 -3.07 19.89
CA TYR A 483 2.88 -2.89 19.75
C TYR A 483 2.10 -3.76 20.73
N ALA A 484 0.85 -3.35 21.00
CA ALA A 484 -0.16 -4.18 21.63
C ALA A 484 -1.25 -4.56 20.62
N LEU A 485 -1.85 -5.73 20.82
CA LEU A 485 -3.00 -6.19 20.06
C LEU A 485 -4.28 -5.94 20.87
N ASP A 486 -5.26 -5.31 20.24
CA ASP A 486 -6.60 -5.13 20.78
C ASP A 486 -7.60 -5.91 19.92
N VAL A 487 -8.38 -6.80 20.55
CA VAL A 487 -9.35 -7.63 19.84
C VAL A 487 -10.63 -6.85 19.63
N ALA A 488 -10.93 -6.50 18.38
CA ALA A 488 -12.15 -5.78 18.03
C ALA A 488 -13.32 -6.76 17.89
N ASP A 489 -13.22 -7.71 16.97
CA ASP A 489 -14.25 -8.72 16.74
C ASP A 489 -13.64 -10.10 16.57
N VAL A 490 -14.45 -11.12 16.90
CA VAL A 490 -14.16 -12.53 16.62
C VAL A 490 -15.28 -13.07 15.76
N PHE A 491 -14.92 -13.75 14.69
CA PHE A 491 -15.85 -14.39 13.77
C PHE A 491 -15.63 -15.90 13.79
N GLU A 492 -16.70 -16.67 13.87
CA GLU A 492 -16.67 -18.09 13.53
C GLU A 492 -16.69 -18.23 12.01
N VAL A 493 -15.74 -18.99 11.47
CA VAL A 493 -15.54 -19.18 10.04
C VAL A 493 -15.67 -20.66 9.73
N THR A 494 -16.58 -21.01 8.81
CA THR A 494 -16.79 -22.38 8.36
C THR A 494 -16.87 -22.44 6.85
N LYS A 495 -16.01 -23.27 6.25
CA LYS A 495 -16.05 -23.58 4.82
C LYS A 495 -16.42 -25.06 4.64
N PRO A 496 -17.59 -25.40 4.05
CA PRO A 496 -18.06 -26.78 3.95
C PRO A 496 -17.03 -27.73 3.33
N MET A 497 -16.39 -27.29 2.24
CA MET A 497 -15.39 -28.06 1.51
C MET A 497 -14.15 -28.41 2.37
N GLU A 498 -13.78 -27.55 3.33
CA GLU A 498 -12.69 -27.85 4.28
C GLU A 498 -13.07 -28.96 5.23
N LYS A 499 -14.31 -28.93 5.73
CA LYS A 499 -14.82 -29.96 6.64
C LYS A 499 -14.84 -31.33 5.96
N GLU A 500 -15.22 -31.40 4.69
CA GLU A 500 -15.28 -32.65 3.93
C GLU A 500 -13.90 -33.24 3.62
N ARG A 501 -12.92 -32.39 3.27
CA ARG A 501 -11.56 -32.85 2.92
C ARG A 501 -10.64 -33.04 4.13
N PHE A 502 -11.06 -32.62 5.33
CA PHE A 502 -10.18 -32.57 6.51
C PHE A 502 -9.67 -33.95 6.90
N LYS A 503 -8.34 -34.10 6.98
CA LYS A 503 -7.67 -35.30 7.47
C LYS A 503 -7.65 -35.30 8.99
N ASP A 504 -8.46 -36.17 9.58
CA ASP A 504 -8.57 -36.29 11.03
C ASP A 504 -7.35 -37.02 11.63
N LEU A 505 -6.27 -36.28 11.83
CA LEU A 505 -5.05 -36.77 12.49
C LEU A 505 -5.14 -36.58 14.02
N HIS A 506 -4.27 -37.27 14.77
CA HIS A 506 -4.01 -36.95 16.17
C HIS A 506 -3.24 -35.62 16.30
N ASN A 507 -3.06 -35.14 17.53
CA ASN A 507 -2.38 -33.86 17.81
C ASN A 507 -3.01 -32.68 17.03
N LYS A 508 -4.32 -32.49 17.20
CA LYS A 508 -5.03 -31.35 16.63
C LYS A 508 -4.83 -30.13 17.52
N GLN A 509 -4.32 -29.05 16.94
CA GLN A 509 -4.13 -27.79 17.65
C GLN A 509 -4.82 -26.62 16.95
N LEU A 510 -5.28 -25.65 17.74
CA LEU A 510 -5.81 -24.39 17.24
C LEU A 510 -4.68 -23.35 17.19
N LEU A 511 -4.19 -23.05 15.99
CA LEU A 511 -2.97 -22.26 15.78
C LEU A 511 -3.22 -21.00 14.96
N TRP A 512 -2.37 -20.00 15.16
CA TRP A 512 -2.44 -18.68 14.55
C TRP A 512 -1.83 -18.64 13.16
N HIS A 513 -2.56 -18.08 12.21
CA HIS A 513 -2.05 -17.66 10.91
C HIS A 513 -2.33 -16.16 10.71
N GLY A 514 -1.36 -15.44 10.17
CA GLY A 514 -1.49 -14.01 9.86
C GLY A 514 -1.07 -13.73 8.43
N SER A 515 -1.74 -12.78 7.81
CA SER A 515 -1.53 -12.40 6.41
C SER A 515 -1.99 -10.96 6.20
N ARG A 516 -1.50 -10.32 5.13
CA ARG A 516 -1.89 -8.95 4.75
C ARG A 516 -3.39 -8.85 4.52
N LEU A 517 -3.97 -7.66 4.74
CA LEU A 517 -5.39 -7.42 4.49
C LEU A 517 -5.83 -7.77 3.05
N THR A 518 -4.96 -7.53 2.07
CA THR A 518 -5.17 -7.85 0.65
C THR A 518 -5.42 -9.33 0.37
N ASN A 519 -4.99 -10.22 1.27
CA ASN A 519 -4.95 -11.65 1.02
C ASN A 519 -6.24 -12.36 1.48
N TRP A 520 -7.09 -11.71 2.28
CA TRP A 520 -8.21 -12.38 2.95
C TRP A 520 -9.36 -12.74 2.03
N ALA A 521 -9.63 -11.95 0.98
CA ALA A 521 -10.60 -12.35 -0.04
C ALA A 521 -10.17 -13.65 -0.75
N GLY A 522 -8.87 -13.79 -1.05
CA GLY A 522 -8.30 -15.02 -1.60
C GLY A 522 -8.34 -16.20 -0.61
N ILE A 523 -7.93 -15.98 0.64
CA ILE A 523 -7.92 -17.01 1.69
C ILE A 523 -9.33 -17.50 2.01
N LEU A 524 -10.31 -16.62 2.15
CA LEU A 524 -11.69 -17.02 2.47
C LEU A 524 -12.35 -17.72 1.27
N SER A 525 -12.13 -17.25 0.04
CA SER A 525 -12.68 -17.91 -1.16
C SER A 525 -12.03 -19.26 -1.47
N GLN A 526 -10.73 -19.41 -1.31
CA GLN A 526 -9.98 -20.61 -1.77
C GLN A 526 -9.34 -21.46 -0.68
N SER A 527 -9.52 -21.08 0.60
CA SER A 527 -8.75 -21.60 1.74
C SER A 527 -7.27 -21.21 1.72
N LEU A 528 -6.55 -21.56 2.79
CA LEU A 528 -5.08 -21.53 2.79
C LEU A 528 -4.53 -22.48 1.71
N ARG A 529 -3.57 -21.98 0.94
CA ARG A 529 -2.90 -22.71 -0.14
C ARG A 529 -1.43 -22.85 0.18
N ILE A 530 -0.83 -23.91 -0.35
CA ILE A 530 0.63 -24.06 -0.38
C ILE A 530 1.14 -23.27 -1.58
N ALA A 531 2.28 -22.62 -1.39
CA ALA A 531 2.97 -21.91 -2.47
C ALA A 531 3.11 -22.80 -3.71
N PRO A 532 2.87 -22.27 -4.92
CA PRO A 532 2.81 -23.09 -6.11
C PRO A 532 4.19 -23.70 -6.46
N PRO A 533 4.24 -24.75 -7.32
CA PRO A 533 5.48 -25.42 -7.67
C PRO A 533 6.57 -24.50 -8.23
N GLU A 534 6.18 -23.46 -8.98
CA GLU A 534 7.04 -22.44 -9.57
C GLU A 534 7.66 -21.47 -8.55
N ALA A 535 7.09 -21.30 -7.36
CA ALA A 535 7.64 -20.40 -6.35
C ALA A 535 8.99 -20.92 -5.80
N PRO A 536 9.95 -20.08 -5.40
CA PRO A 536 11.14 -20.55 -4.70
C PRO A 536 10.86 -21.12 -3.31
N SER A 537 11.56 -22.21 -2.94
CA SER A 537 11.56 -22.69 -1.55
C SER A 537 12.30 -21.73 -0.61
N THR A 538 13.32 -21.01 -1.13
CA THR A 538 14.02 -19.98 -0.36
C THR A 538 13.09 -18.81 -0.12
N GLY A 539 12.92 -18.46 1.16
CA GLY A 539 11.88 -17.56 1.64
C GLY A 539 10.95 -18.23 2.65
N TYR A 540 10.81 -19.56 2.58
CA TYR A 540 10.07 -20.39 3.52
C TYR A 540 11.02 -21.20 4.40
N MET A 541 11.08 -20.90 5.70
CA MET A 541 12.11 -21.43 6.63
C MET A 541 12.20 -22.96 6.66
N PHE A 542 11.09 -23.65 6.43
CA PHE A 542 10.93 -25.11 6.46
C PHE A 542 10.30 -25.68 5.19
N GLY A 543 10.57 -25.06 4.03
CA GLY A 543 9.99 -25.48 2.75
C GLY A 543 8.55 -24.99 2.53
N LYS A 544 7.96 -25.35 1.39
CA LYS A 544 6.64 -24.85 0.98
C LYS A 544 5.52 -25.58 1.73
N GLY A 545 4.83 -24.88 2.60
CA GLY A 545 3.70 -25.41 3.37
C GLY A 545 2.83 -24.29 3.92
N CYS A 546 1.77 -24.65 4.64
CA CYS A 546 1.00 -23.69 5.42
C CYS A 546 1.67 -23.50 6.78
N TYR A 547 2.03 -22.25 7.10
CA TYR A 547 2.74 -21.88 8.32
C TYR A 547 1.78 -21.37 9.40
N PHE A 548 1.98 -21.85 10.62
CA PHE A 548 1.23 -21.47 11.80
C PHE A 548 2.14 -21.21 12.99
N ALA A 549 1.67 -20.44 13.96
CA ALA A 549 2.33 -20.21 15.24
C ALA A 549 1.39 -20.46 16.41
N ASP A 550 1.94 -20.82 17.57
CA ASP A 550 1.25 -20.84 18.85
C ASP A 550 1.36 -19.49 19.60
N CYS A 551 2.18 -18.57 19.08
CA CYS A 551 2.37 -17.21 19.56
C CYS A 551 1.65 -16.20 18.65
N VAL A 552 0.61 -15.52 19.15
CA VAL A 552 -0.21 -14.60 18.33
C VAL A 552 0.62 -13.50 17.69
N SER A 553 1.56 -12.91 18.43
CA SER A 553 2.34 -11.76 17.97
C SER A 553 3.25 -12.13 16.79
N LYS A 554 3.71 -13.38 16.72
CA LYS A 554 4.50 -13.87 15.60
C LYS A 554 3.69 -13.89 14.32
N SER A 555 2.46 -14.39 14.37
CA SER A 555 1.54 -14.35 13.23
C SER A 555 1.08 -12.92 12.93
N ALA A 556 0.88 -12.07 13.93
CA ALA A 556 0.46 -10.68 13.76
C ALA A 556 1.48 -9.82 12.97
N ASN A 557 2.78 -10.13 13.06
CA ASN A 557 3.80 -9.46 12.24
C ASN A 557 3.58 -9.66 10.74
N TYR A 558 2.90 -10.75 10.32
CA TYR A 558 2.54 -11.01 8.92
C TYR A 558 1.30 -10.24 8.45
N CYS A 559 0.61 -9.50 9.34
CA CYS A 559 -0.48 -8.61 8.95
C CYS A 559 0.04 -7.30 8.33
N PHE A 560 1.32 -6.93 8.57
CA PHE A 560 1.95 -5.69 8.10
C PHE A 560 1.16 -4.41 8.45
N THR A 561 0.55 -4.36 9.63
CA THR A 561 -0.16 -3.17 10.11
C THR A 561 0.80 -2.02 10.42
N SER A 562 0.34 -0.80 10.21
CA SER A 562 1.07 0.44 10.47
C SER A 562 0.23 1.39 11.34
N PRO A 563 0.79 2.47 11.89
CA PRO A 563 0.00 3.45 12.63
C PRO A 563 -1.12 4.09 11.77
N GLN A 564 -0.90 4.24 10.46
CA GLN A 564 -1.89 4.76 9.52
C GLN A 564 -2.89 3.71 9.01
N ASN A 565 -2.57 2.43 9.18
CA ASN A 565 -3.45 1.29 8.86
C ASN A 565 -3.30 0.23 9.96
N ASN A 566 -3.97 0.50 11.08
CA ASN A 566 -3.77 -0.24 12.31
C ASN A 566 -4.69 -1.46 12.46
N THR A 567 -5.63 -1.66 11.55
CA THR A 567 -6.51 -2.83 11.53
C THR A 567 -5.83 -3.99 10.79
N GLY A 568 -5.83 -5.17 11.40
CA GLY A 568 -5.34 -6.40 10.79
C GLY A 568 -6.29 -7.55 11.06
N LEU A 569 -6.20 -8.59 10.23
CA LEU A 569 -6.92 -9.84 10.42
C LEU A 569 -5.96 -10.97 10.79
N LEU A 570 -6.37 -11.80 11.73
CA LEU A 570 -5.71 -13.04 12.12
C LEU A 570 -6.69 -14.21 12.00
N LEU A 571 -6.16 -15.39 11.73
CA LEU A 571 -6.94 -16.61 11.59
C LEU A 571 -6.47 -17.65 12.60
N LEU A 572 -7.44 -18.30 13.24
CA LEU A 572 -7.25 -19.52 14.01
C LEU A 572 -7.72 -20.70 13.19
N CYS A 573 -6.78 -21.60 12.88
CA CYS A 573 -7.04 -22.84 12.17
C CYS A 573 -6.91 -24.02 13.12
N GLU A 574 -7.81 -24.99 12.98
CA GLU A 574 -7.59 -26.34 13.46
C GLU A 574 -6.62 -27.02 12.50
N VAL A 575 -5.46 -27.40 13.05
CA VAL A 575 -4.37 -28.00 12.30
C VAL A 575 -4.13 -29.41 12.85
N GLY A 576 -4.33 -30.42 12.00
CA GLY A 576 -3.98 -31.80 12.30
C GLY A 576 -2.48 -32.01 12.12
N LEU A 577 -1.71 -31.88 13.21
CA LEU A 577 -0.24 -31.95 13.14
C LEU A 577 0.26 -33.39 13.04
N GLY A 578 -0.47 -34.35 13.61
CA GLY A 578 -0.04 -35.74 13.72
C GLY A 578 1.34 -35.84 14.39
N ASP A 579 2.16 -36.77 13.90
CA ASP A 579 3.55 -36.88 14.29
C ASP A 579 4.43 -35.81 13.63
N GLU A 580 5.05 -34.97 14.46
CA GLU A 580 5.86 -33.83 14.05
C GLU A 580 7.33 -34.22 13.81
N LEU A 581 7.96 -33.66 12.79
CA LEU A 581 9.41 -33.59 12.62
C LEU A 581 9.92 -32.33 13.32
N GLU A 582 10.62 -32.48 14.43
CA GLU A 582 11.21 -31.35 15.15
C GLU A 582 12.53 -30.91 14.52
N LEU A 583 12.61 -29.62 14.19
CA LEU A 583 13.81 -28.97 13.65
C LEU A 583 14.16 -27.77 14.53
N PHE A 584 15.47 -27.56 14.71
CA PHE A 584 16.00 -26.55 15.63
C PHE A 584 16.67 -25.36 14.91
N ASP A 585 16.85 -25.50 13.60
CA ASP A 585 17.39 -24.49 12.69
C ASP A 585 16.66 -24.59 11.34
N ALA A 586 16.78 -23.55 10.51
CA ALA A 586 16.13 -23.46 9.22
C ALA A 586 16.55 -24.60 8.28
N ASP A 587 15.57 -25.15 7.56
CA ASP A 587 15.78 -26.22 6.59
C ASP A 587 14.78 -26.10 5.44
N TYR A 588 15.21 -25.47 4.34
CA TYR A 588 14.38 -25.22 3.17
C TYR A 588 13.91 -26.50 2.44
N HIS A 589 14.33 -27.69 2.90
CA HIS A 589 13.95 -29.00 2.38
C HIS A 589 13.29 -29.88 3.46
N ALA A 590 12.77 -29.31 4.54
CA ALA A 590 12.11 -30.05 5.62
C ALA A 590 10.92 -30.91 5.12
N ASP A 591 10.20 -30.45 4.11
CA ASP A 591 9.14 -31.18 3.41
C ASP A 591 9.60 -32.56 2.92
N ARG A 592 10.84 -32.65 2.43
CA ARG A 592 11.44 -33.89 1.91
C ARG A 592 11.91 -34.84 3.01
N LYS A 593 11.99 -34.36 4.25
CA LYS A 593 12.54 -35.10 5.41
C LYS A 593 11.47 -35.76 6.28
N LEU A 594 10.19 -35.50 6.04
CA LEU A 594 9.08 -36.14 6.78
C LEU A 594 9.11 -37.68 6.71
N GLY A 595 9.54 -38.24 5.58
CA GLY A 595 9.46 -39.68 5.34
C GLY A 595 8.01 -40.18 5.33
N LYS A 596 7.79 -41.46 5.69
CA LYS A 596 6.44 -42.06 5.76
C LYS A 596 5.77 -41.93 7.14
N ALA A 597 6.51 -41.48 8.15
CA ALA A 597 6.09 -41.56 9.55
C ALA A 597 5.72 -40.20 10.16
N LYS A 598 6.08 -39.08 9.51
CA LYS A 598 5.79 -37.72 9.99
C LYS A 598 4.77 -37.06 9.07
N HIS A 599 3.98 -36.16 9.64
CA HIS A 599 2.86 -35.50 8.97
C HIS A 599 3.02 -33.99 8.92
N SER A 600 3.89 -33.42 9.76
CA SER A 600 4.13 -31.98 9.85
C SER A 600 5.56 -31.71 10.35
N THR A 601 6.01 -30.48 10.21
CA THR A 601 7.28 -29.99 10.77
C THR A 601 6.99 -29.01 11.90
N LYS A 602 7.77 -29.11 12.98
CA LYS A 602 7.78 -28.15 14.06
C LYS A 602 9.16 -27.51 14.17
N GLY A 603 9.24 -26.21 13.86
CA GLY A 603 10.38 -25.39 14.21
C GLY A 603 10.35 -25.12 15.71
N VAL A 604 11.28 -25.68 16.47
CA VAL A 604 11.31 -25.59 17.93
C VAL A 604 11.90 -24.25 18.36
N GLY A 605 11.10 -23.45 19.03
CA GLY A 605 11.49 -22.14 19.56
C GLY A 605 11.92 -22.17 21.03
N ARG A 606 12.66 -21.13 21.42
CA ARG A 606 13.07 -20.85 22.81
C ARG A 606 11.90 -20.54 23.73
N VAL A 607 10.78 -20.06 23.20
CA VAL A 607 9.58 -19.69 23.95
C VAL A 607 8.37 -20.39 23.36
N HIS A 608 7.52 -20.96 24.22
CA HIS A 608 6.24 -21.54 23.85
C HIS A 608 5.17 -21.28 24.91
N PRO A 609 3.87 -21.36 24.58
CA PRO A 609 2.81 -21.30 25.59
C PRO A 609 2.91 -22.46 26.58
N ASP A 610 2.67 -22.18 27.86
CA ASP A 610 2.65 -23.21 28.92
C ASP A 610 1.66 -24.35 28.57
N PRO A 611 2.14 -25.57 28.33
CA PRO A 611 1.30 -26.68 27.90
C PRO A 611 0.35 -27.17 29.00
N SER A 612 0.63 -26.86 30.27
CA SER A 612 -0.24 -27.23 31.41
C SER A 612 -1.50 -26.37 31.49
N ALA A 613 -1.45 -25.16 30.92
CA ALA A 613 -2.56 -24.22 30.85
C ALA A 613 -3.33 -24.28 29.51
N ALA A 614 -3.05 -25.30 28.68
CA ALA A 614 -3.75 -25.50 27.43
C ALA A 614 -5.21 -25.94 27.68
N VAL A 615 -6.14 -25.38 26.91
CA VAL A 615 -7.56 -25.75 26.96
C VAL A 615 -7.84 -26.79 25.87
N VAL A 616 -8.62 -27.83 26.18
CA VAL A 616 -9.08 -28.79 25.18
C VAL A 616 -10.55 -28.54 24.89
N LEU A 617 -10.89 -28.27 23.63
CA LEU A 617 -12.25 -28.05 23.19
C LEU A 617 -13.06 -29.37 23.21
N PRO A 618 -14.41 -29.32 23.20
CA PRO A 618 -15.25 -30.54 23.23
C PRO A 618 -15.00 -31.52 22.07
N ASP A 619 -14.50 -31.03 20.94
CA ASP A 619 -14.13 -31.81 19.75
C ASP A 619 -12.68 -32.36 19.81
N GLY A 620 -11.99 -32.20 20.95
CA GLY A 620 -10.65 -32.72 21.19
C GLY A 620 -9.51 -31.84 20.67
N VAL A 621 -9.81 -30.66 20.10
CA VAL A 621 -8.79 -29.73 19.62
C VAL A 621 -8.12 -29.02 20.80
N LYS A 622 -6.79 -29.02 20.84
CA LYS A 622 -6.00 -28.34 21.87
C LYS A 622 -5.78 -26.87 21.50
N VAL A 623 -6.04 -25.97 22.44
CA VAL A 623 -5.77 -24.53 22.33
C VAL A 623 -4.58 -24.21 23.25
N PRO A 624 -3.37 -23.95 22.72
CA PRO A 624 -2.20 -23.64 23.54
C PRO A 624 -2.23 -22.18 24.02
N CYS A 625 -3.24 -21.83 24.83
CA CYS A 625 -3.48 -20.48 25.35
C CYS A 625 -2.80 -20.17 26.69
N GLY A 626 -1.82 -20.98 27.09
CA GLY A 626 -0.99 -20.72 28.27
C GLY A 626 -0.13 -19.46 28.10
N LYS A 627 0.38 -18.93 29.21
CA LYS A 627 1.36 -17.83 29.15
C LYS A 627 2.64 -18.31 28.47
N ALA A 628 3.28 -17.44 27.71
CA ALA A 628 4.58 -17.71 27.12
C ALA A 628 5.63 -18.01 28.21
N ILE A 629 6.29 -19.16 28.10
CA ILE A 629 7.37 -19.62 29.00
C ILE A 629 8.59 -20.05 28.18
N GLU A 630 9.75 -20.07 28.83
CA GLU A 630 10.98 -20.61 28.23
C GLU A 630 10.89 -22.13 28.01
N ASN A 631 11.39 -22.56 26.87
CA ASN A 631 11.46 -23.96 26.48
C ASN A 631 12.63 -24.65 27.18
N LYS A 632 12.37 -25.25 28.34
CA LYS A 632 13.38 -25.99 29.11
C LYS A 632 13.58 -27.43 28.64
N SER A 633 12.89 -27.85 27.58
CA SER A 633 12.97 -29.23 27.05
C SER A 633 14.24 -29.47 26.24
N HIS A 634 14.88 -28.41 25.75
CA HIS A 634 16.12 -28.48 24.96
C HIS A 634 17.10 -27.38 25.37
N PRO A 635 18.42 -27.56 25.16
CA PRO A 635 19.40 -26.50 25.40
C PRO A 635 19.20 -25.29 24.46
N ASP A 636 19.24 -24.07 25.00
CA ASP A 636 19.06 -22.82 24.24
C ASP A 636 20.01 -22.67 23.06
N GLU A 637 21.26 -23.12 23.22
CA GLU A 637 22.30 -23.06 22.17
C GLU A 637 21.92 -23.84 20.91
N ARG A 638 21.00 -24.81 21.01
CA ARG A 638 20.52 -25.57 19.87
C ARG A 638 19.36 -24.89 19.15
N MET A 639 18.62 -23.99 19.79
CA MET A 639 17.39 -23.38 19.25
C MET A 639 17.71 -22.03 18.58
N ALA A 640 17.69 -22.02 17.25
CA ALA A 640 17.85 -20.80 16.45
C ALA A 640 16.58 -19.93 16.43
N LEU A 641 15.41 -20.53 16.69
CA LEU A 641 14.12 -19.84 16.64
C LEU A 641 13.75 -19.27 18.02
N GLN A 642 13.19 -18.06 18.03
CA GLN A 642 12.67 -17.46 19.27
C GLN A 642 11.33 -18.09 19.72
N TYR A 643 10.45 -18.38 18.77
CA TYR A 643 9.12 -18.95 19.01
C TYR A 643 8.87 -20.12 18.06
N ASN A 644 7.97 -21.02 18.42
CA ASN A 644 7.64 -22.17 17.58
C ASN A 644 7.08 -21.76 16.20
N GLU A 645 7.21 -22.68 15.25
CA GLU A 645 6.46 -22.69 13.99
C GLU A 645 5.94 -24.09 13.73
N PHE A 646 4.74 -24.18 13.18
CA PHE A 646 4.12 -25.44 12.77
C PHE A 646 3.81 -25.36 11.28
N ILE A 647 4.29 -26.35 10.53
CA ILE A 647 4.20 -26.38 9.08
C ILE A 647 3.55 -27.69 8.67
N VAL A 648 2.46 -27.58 7.91
CA VAL A 648 1.83 -28.71 7.24
C VAL A 648 1.99 -28.57 5.74
N TYR A 649 2.19 -29.71 5.07
CA TYR A 649 2.50 -29.79 3.65
C TYR A 649 1.34 -30.36 2.84
N ASP A 650 0.16 -30.43 3.48
CA ASP A 650 -1.10 -30.80 2.87
C ASP A 650 -2.22 -29.91 3.43
N VAL A 651 -2.91 -29.20 2.54
CA VAL A 651 -4.03 -28.31 2.89
C VAL A 651 -5.22 -29.06 3.51
N ALA A 652 -5.30 -30.38 3.32
CA ALA A 652 -6.29 -31.23 3.98
C ALA A 652 -6.06 -31.36 5.49
N GLN A 653 -4.89 -31.02 6.01
CA GLN A 653 -4.61 -30.98 7.46
C GLN A 653 -5.11 -29.69 8.13
N VAL A 654 -5.72 -28.78 7.38
CA VAL A 654 -6.09 -27.44 7.87
C VAL A 654 -7.59 -27.22 7.71
N LYS A 655 -8.22 -26.69 8.77
CA LYS A 655 -9.60 -26.23 8.76
C LYS A 655 -9.69 -24.88 9.46
N MET A 656 -10.19 -23.85 8.77
CA MET A 656 -10.45 -22.55 9.37
C MET A 656 -11.53 -22.68 10.45
N ARG A 657 -11.36 -21.99 11.57
CA ARG A 657 -12.35 -22.01 12.66
C ARG A 657 -12.76 -20.61 13.09
N LYS A 658 -11.81 -19.69 13.22
CA LYS A 658 -12.10 -18.30 13.63
C LYS A 658 -11.26 -17.30 12.86
N ALA A 659 -11.85 -16.18 12.47
CA ALA A 659 -11.14 -14.99 12.03
C ALA A 659 -11.28 -13.90 13.11
N ILE A 660 -10.27 -13.06 13.25
CA ILE A 660 -10.21 -12.04 14.29
C ILE A 660 -9.81 -10.72 13.65
N SER A 661 -10.63 -9.69 13.85
CA SER A 661 -10.24 -8.31 13.60
C SER A 661 -9.52 -7.77 14.83
N ASN A 662 -8.30 -7.28 14.62
CA ASN A 662 -7.49 -6.68 15.68
C ASN A 662 -7.04 -5.28 15.28
N GLY A 663 -7.00 -4.37 16.26
CA GLY A 663 -6.36 -3.07 16.14
C GLY A 663 -4.96 -3.06 16.77
N ARG A 664 -3.99 -2.44 16.10
CA ARG A 664 -2.67 -2.13 16.65
C ARG A 664 -2.79 -0.87 17.51
N LYS A 665 -2.54 -1.01 18.82
CA LYS A 665 -2.35 0.13 19.73
C LYS A 665 -0.85 0.36 19.94
N GLU A 666 -0.38 1.58 19.74
CA GLU A 666 0.97 1.96 20.16
C GLU A 666 1.04 1.95 21.68
N LEU A 667 2.10 1.35 22.23
CA LEU A 667 2.46 1.55 23.62
C LEU A 667 3.12 2.92 23.70
N ASN A 668 2.34 3.94 24.09
CA ASN A 668 2.91 5.21 24.55
C ASN A 668 3.70 4.91 25.81
N ILE A 669 4.99 4.61 25.66
CA ILE A 669 5.95 4.74 26.74
C ILE A 669 6.19 6.24 26.84
N ASN A 670 5.41 6.91 27.70
CA ASN A 670 5.85 8.19 28.25
C ASN A 670 7.19 7.89 28.93
N LEU A 671 8.28 8.35 28.34
CA LEU A 671 9.60 8.41 28.98
C LEU A 671 9.57 9.45 30.08
#